data_AF-A0A6J6IWS9-F1
#
_entry.id   AF-A0A6J6IWS9-F1
#
_cell.length_a   1.000
_cell.length_b   1.000
_cell.length_c   1.000
_cell.angle_alpha   90.00
_cell.angle_beta   90.00
_cell.angle_gamma   90.00
#
_symmetry.space_group_name_H-M   'P 1'
#
loop_
_entity.id
_entity.type
_entity.pdbx_description
1 polymer ?
#
loop_
_entity_poly.entity_id
_entity_poly.type
_entity_poly.pdbx_seq_one_letter_code
_entity_poly.pdbx_strand_id
1 'polypeptide(L)'
;MSNFWKRVFAAIATTVTVAAGLSIPTSANALTLSGKDFIAGDIISDDQFFDQNAMTVQEIQAFLSKKVRQCGSLNLCLSVYTQDTFTREATSVQGDGLDPLCESYAGAKNETAAQIIYKVQSACNISAKVILVLLQKEQGLITNFNPTADKLKIATGYACPDTAPCDAKYFGFYNQVYSAASQLKRYTEPASSFYKSKPVGVRSPILYHPNARCGTKPVKIQNLATHALYIYTPYTPNDAALANLTGIGDSCSSYGNSNFWEYYTSWFDAHANLSAEIADQGNAITSDWGALIDDSSCTETANTCSADYDNAVATWNITAGLKYITGPIAIKYQAVGGISGSLGPISRPTETVNGGVNGDGTRQKFVNGYIYRDPTDATFVVLNSIFAYYSEEGGPSGSLGWPTGDASCTDGKCEQQFAGGYVVSSPSDVFLVLDGAIGEYLQANGGIHSPWGLPLSAAETRTFGTFGTGRIQQFENGTVYEKNDAAYLVADSLAAALEDVGGVEVVGWPLADPVRTDGTLWQLYSAGRVVKVGSAKGVLIPTETLRALRVAGGMSGYLGVPTSDATDYKGRDGFRGSKQSFEGGTIVHGSEGAFAIPDALWQAYLSKNGAKGKYGWPKGNAKSNSTSWTQSFQRGSIKVSR
;
A
#
# COMPACT_ATOMS: atom_id res chain seq x y z
N MET A 1 -26.53 47.54 -4.75
CA MET A 1 -26.20 47.26 -3.34
C MET A 1 -27.48 47.07 -2.57
N SER A 2 -27.97 45.84 -2.54
CA SER A 2 -29.20 45.46 -1.85
C SER A 2 -29.03 45.50 -0.33
N ASN A 3 -30.09 45.94 0.34
CA ASN A 3 -30.19 46.27 1.76
C ASN A 3 -30.15 45.05 2.73
N PHE A 4 -29.24 44.09 2.53
CA PHE A 4 -29.26 42.85 3.32
C PHE A 4 -28.47 42.92 4.65
N TRP A 5 -27.59 43.91 4.84
CA TRP A 5 -26.64 43.95 5.98
C TRP A 5 -27.15 44.66 7.26
N LYS A 6 -28.47 44.73 7.52
CA LYS A 6 -28.99 45.50 8.68
C LYS A 6 -29.79 44.76 9.74
N ARG A 7 -30.01 43.44 9.69
CA ARG A 7 -30.78 42.77 10.77
C ARG A 7 -30.30 41.33 10.99
N VAL A 8 -29.75 41.07 12.18
CA VAL A 8 -30.17 40.04 13.16
C VAL A 8 -29.07 39.95 14.22
N PHE A 9 -29.28 40.56 15.39
CA PHE A 9 -28.70 40.10 16.66
C PHE A 9 -29.57 40.61 17.80
N ALA A 10 -30.42 39.74 18.35
CA ALA A 10 -30.91 39.86 19.71
C ALA A 10 -31.50 38.52 20.20
N ALA A 11 -31.07 38.15 21.40
CA ALA A 11 -31.66 37.20 22.36
C ALA A 11 -31.17 35.73 22.32
N ILE A 12 -30.27 35.41 23.26
CA ILE A 12 -30.23 34.09 23.91
C ILE A 12 -30.34 34.34 25.42
N ALA A 13 -31.42 33.85 26.00
CA ALA A 13 -31.62 33.76 27.44
C ALA A 13 -30.98 32.47 27.98
N THR A 14 -30.40 32.60 29.16
CA THR A 14 -29.73 31.58 29.99
C THR A 14 -30.59 30.36 30.33
N THR A 15 -29.99 29.17 30.19
CA THR A 15 -30.29 27.98 31.00
C THR A 15 -28.99 27.28 31.38
N VAL A 16 -28.78 27.12 32.68
CA VAL A 16 -27.67 26.38 33.32
C VAL A 16 -27.99 24.89 33.30
N THR A 17 -27.10 24.05 32.78
CA THR A 17 -27.10 22.59 33.00
C THR A 17 -25.68 22.06 33.16
N VAL A 18 -25.60 21.06 34.05
CA VAL A 18 -24.43 20.44 34.70
C VAL A 18 -23.42 19.86 33.70
N ALA A 19 -22.14 20.21 33.87
CA ALA A 19 -21.03 19.71 33.06
C ALA A 19 -20.56 18.32 33.56
N ALA A 20 -20.77 17.29 32.73
CA ALA A 20 -19.97 16.07 32.78
C ALA A 20 -18.76 16.28 31.85
N GLY A 21 -17.55 16.16 32.40
CA GLY A 21 -16.29 16.36 31.69
C GLY A 21 -16.03 15.30 30.63
N LEU A 22 -16.59 15.51 29.44
CA LEU A 22 -16.07 14.98 28.20
C LEU A 22 -15.11 16.03 27.65
N SER A 23 -13.82 15.74 27.67
CA SER A 23 -12.80 16.52 26.96
C SER A 23 -13.06 16.37 25.46
N ILE A 24 -13.94 17.21 24.92
CA ILE A 24 -14.06 17.41 23.49
C ILE A 24 -12.72 17.99 23.06
N PRO A 25 -11.96 17.35 22.14
CA PRO A 25 -10.77 18.00 21.60
C PRO A 25 -11.20 19.35 21.04
N THR A 26 -10.62 20.41 21.58
CA THR A 26 -10.78 21.78 21.12
C THR A 26 -10.54 21.78 19.62
N SER A 27 -11.49 22.33 18.86
CA SER A 27 -11.34 22.54 17.43
C SER A 27 -10.00 23.23 17.19
N ALA A 28 -9.22 22.75 16.22
CA ALA A 28 -8.11 23.55 15.69
C ALA A 28 -8.63 24.97 15.45
N ASN A 29 -7.93 25.99 15.94
CA ASN A 29 -8.28 27.35 15.62
C ASN A 29 -8.21 27.47 14.09
N ALA A 30 -9.16 28.19 13.52
CA ALA A 30 -9.09 28.49 12.10
C ALA A 30 -7.80 29.28 11.81
N LEU A 31 -7.18 29.01 10.66
CA LEU A 31 -6.03 29.77 10.15
C LEU A 31 -6.29 31.28 10.34
N THR A 32 -5.45 31.92 11.15
CA THR A 32 -5.57 33.36 11.43
C THR A 32 -4.77 34.13 10.40
N LEU A 33 -5.48 34.78 9.46
CA LEU A 33 -4.88 35.59 8.41
C LEU A 33 -4.66 37.04 8.86
N SER A 34 -3.61 37.68 8.38
CA SER A 34 -3.39 39.12 8.55
C SER A 34 -3.75 39.87 7.27
N GLY A 35 -4.49 40.97 7.36
CA GLY A 35 -4.74 41.82 6.19
C GLY A 35 -3.48 42.43 5.58
N LYS A 36 -2.33 42.35 6.27
CA LYS A 36 -1.02 42.70 5.73
C LYS A 36 -0.53 41.75 4.64
N ASP A 37 -1.02 40.50 4.67
CA ASP A 37 -0.64 39.46 3.71
C ASP A 37 -1.46 39.56 2.41
N PHE A 38 -2.50 40.40 2.38
CA PHE A 38 -3.28 40.66 1.17
C PHE A 38 -2.49 41.48 0.16
N ILE A 39 -2.11 40.85 -0.95
CA ILE A 39 -1.42 41.50 -2.06
C ILE A 39 -2.45 41.91 -3.12
N ALA A 40 -2.81 43.19 -3.15
CA ALA A 40 -3.82 43.70 -4.08
C ALA A 40 -3.52 43.38 -5.56
N GLY A 41 -2.25 43.34 -5.96
CA GLY A 41 -1.85 43.03 -7.34
C GLY A 41 -1.87 41.54 -7.69
N ASP A 42 -1.93 40.67 -6.69
CA ASP A 42 -1.83 39.21 -6.79
C ASP A 42 -2.71 38.57 -5.73
N ILE A 43 -4.03 38.61 -5.98
CA ILE A 43 -5.04 38.12 -5.04
C ILE A 43 -5.00 36.58 -4.98
N ILE A 44 -4.66 35.96 -6.11
CA ILE A 44 -4.57 34.52 -6.34
C ILE A 44 -3.78 34.33 -7.63
N SER A 45 -2.97 33.27 -7.70
CA SER A 45 -2.17 32.95 -8.89
C SER A 45 -3.03 32.37 -10.03
N ASP A 46 -2.50 32.42 -11.26
CA ASP A 46 -3.16 31.79 -12.41
C ASP A 46 -3.26 30.26 -12.24
N ASP A 47 -2.24 29.61 -11.67
CA ASP A 47 -2.22 28.16 -11.42
C ASP A 47 -3.30 27.74 -10.41
N GLN A 48 -3.55 28.53 -9.38
CA GLN A 48 -4.63 28.29 -8.41
C GLN A 48 -6.03 28.51 -8.99
N PHE A 49 -6.15 29.45 -9.93
CA PHE A 49 -7.44 29.91 -10.45
C PHE A 49 -7.89 29.08 -11.66
N PHE A 50 -6.97 28.76 -12.57
CA PHE A 50 -7.21 28.05 -13.83
C PHE A 50 -6.71 26.60 -13.76
N ASP A 51 -7.23 25.86 -12.78
CA ASP A 51 -6.92 24.44 -12.59
C ASP A 51 -8.17 23.57 -12.77
N GLN A 52 -8.33 23.00 -13.95
CA GLN A 52 -9.42 22.07 -14.27
C GLN A 52 -9.40 20.76 -13.45
N ASN A 53 -8.30 20.46 -12.76
CA ASN A 53 -8.09 19.24 -11.98
C ASN A 53 -8.05 19.51 -10.47
N ALA A 54 -8.44 20.72 -10.02
CA ALA A 54 -8.25 21.18 -8.65
C ALA A 54 -8.89 20.26 -7.59
N MET A 55 -10.06 19.68 -7.88
CA MET A 55 -10.71 18.72 -6.99
C MET A 55 -11.50 17.67 -7.78
N THR A 56 -11.47 16.43 -7.31
CA THR A 56 -12.35 15.35 -7.75
C THR A 56 -13.78 15.53 -7.23
N VAL A 57 -14.75 14.80 -7.81
CA VAL A 57 -16.14 14.78 -7.31
C VAL A 57 -16.19 14.38 -5.83
N GLN A 58 -15.39 13.39 -5.44
CA GLN A 58 -15.34 12.88 -4.07
C GLN A 58 -14.80 13.93 -3.10
N GLU A 59 -13.74 14.66 -3.47
CA GLU A 59 -13.19 15.73 -2.64
C GLU A 59 -14.16 16.90 -2.50
N ILE A 60 -14.84 17.31 -3.60
CA ILE A 60 -15.84 18.38 -3.54
C ILE A 60 -17.00 17.96 -2.63
N GLN A 61 -17.50 16.74 -2.80
CA GLN A 61 -18.60 16.21 -1.98
C GLN A 61 -18.20 16.15 -0.50
N ALA A 62 -17.01 15.62 -0.18
CA ALA A 62 -16.52 15.54 1.18
C ALA A 62 -16.29 16.93 1.80
N PHE A 63 -15.82 17.91 1.02
CA PHE A 63 -15.70 19.30 1.45
C PHE A 63 -17.06 19.91 1.79
N LEU A 64 -18.06 19.76 0.91
CA LEU A 64 -19.42 20.26 1.16
C LEU A 64 -20.04 19.60 2.40
N SER A 65 -19.90 18.28 2.55
CA SER A 65 -20.39 17.54 3.72
C SER A 65 -19.65 17.93 5.01
N LYS A 66 -18.37 18.30 4.96
CA LYS A 66 -17.63 18.85 6.11
C LYS A 66 -18.19 20.19 6.55
N LYS A 67 -18.49 21.09 5.60
CA LYS A 67 -19.00 22.44 5.87
C LYS A 67 -20.44 22.41 6.38
N VAL A 68 -21.29 21.52 5.86
CA VAL A 68 -22.67 21.31 6.31
C VAL A 68 -22.94 19.81 6.50
N ARG A 69 -22.76 19.34 7.74
CA ARG A 69 -22.96 17.92 8.12
C ARG A 69 -24.42 17.50 8.13
N GLN A 70 -25.32 18.38 8.56
CA GLN A 70 -26.76 18.12 8.62
C GLN A 70 -27.48 19.23 7.87
N CYS A 71 -28.29 18.84 6.89
CA CYS A 71 -29.11 19.79 6.15
C CYS A 71 -30.44 20.02 6.87
N GLY A 72 -30.68 21.27 7.26
CA GLY A 72 -31.93 21.71 7.89
C GLY A 72 -33.05 22.03 6.90
N SER A 73 -32.73 22.16 5.61
CA SER A 73 -33.72 22.31 4.54
C SER A 73 -34.05 20.97 3.88
N LEU A 74 -35.19 20.90 3.19
CA LEU A 74 -35.59 19.71 2.41
C LEU A 74 -34.70 19.55 1.16
N ASN A 75 -33.52 18.95 1.33
CA ASN A 75 -32.53 18.65 0.28
C ASN A 75 -31.97 19.87 -0.48
N LEU A 76 -31.92 21.05 0.14
CA LEU A 76 -31.44 22.29 -0.50
C LEU A 76 -29.98 22.64 -0.16
N CYS A 77 -29.37 22.00 0.83
CA CYS A 77 -27.96 22.22 1.14
C CYS A 77 -27.10 21.57 0.06
N LEU A 78 -26.01 22.24 -0.36
CA LEU A 78 -25.14 21.72 -1.42
C LEU A 78 -24.55 20.33 -1.10
N SER A 79 -24.43 19.96 0.17
CA SER A 79 -23.98 18.62 0.58
C SER A 79 -24.94 17.49 0.22
N VAL A 80 -26.22 17.78 -0.04
CA VAL A 80 -27.25 16.78 -0.38
C VAL A 80 -28.07 17.16 -1.62
N TYR A 81 -27.83 18.34 -2.20
CA TYR A 81 -28.58 18.87 -3.31
C TYR A 81 -28.32 18.09 -4.59
N THR A 82 -29.40 17.80 -5.32
CA THR A 82 -29.36 17.23 -6.67
C THR A 82 -30.22 18.04 -7.63
N GLN A 83 -29.85 18.01 -8.91
CA GLN A 83 -30.58 18.66 -9.99
C GLN A 83 -30.43 17.89 -11.30
N ASP A 84 -31.50 17.84 -12.10
CA ASP A 84 -31.40 17.46 -13.51
C ASP A 84 -30.72 18.56 -14.31
N THR A 85 -29.64 18.21 -15.01
CA THR A 85 -28.94 19.12 -15.91
C THR A 85 -29.21 18.75 -17.37
N PHE A 86 -28.82 19.64 -18.28
CA PHE A 86 -28.98 19.43 -19.72
C PHE A 86 -27.64 19.67 -20.44
N THR A 87 -27.47 18.94 -21.54
CA THR A 87 -26.28 19.07 -22.39
C THR A 87 -26.20 20.46 -22.98
N ARG A 88 -25.00 21.04 -22.96
CA ARG A 88 -24.70 22.37 -23.47
C ARG A 88 -23.47 22.28 -24.37
N GLU A 89 -23.56 22.92 -25.53
CA GLU A 89 -22.43 23.08 -26.44
C GLU A 89 -21.36 24.00 -25.86
N ALA A 90 -20.17 23.97 -26.46
CA ALA A 90 -19.08 24.85 -26.07
C ALA A 90 -19.50 26.33 -26.20
N THR A 91 -19.11 27.15 -25.21
CA THR A 91 -19.44 28.57 -25.15
C THR A 91 -18.23 29.40 -25.54
N SER A 92 -18.28 30.16 -26.64
CA SER A 92 -17.23 31.10 -27.03
C SER A 92 -17.64 32.57 -26.87
N VAL A 93 -16.69 33.50 -27.07
CA VAL A 93 -16.99 34.94 -27.02
C VAL A 93 -17.99 35.36 -28.09
N GLN A 94 -17.80 34.85 -29.31
CA GLN A 94 -18.57 35.20 -30.51
C GLN A 94 -19.78 34.27 -30.76
N GLY A 95 -19.89 33.17 -29.99
CA GLY A 95 -20.95 32.17 -30.16
C GLY A 95 -20.74 31.23 -31.36
N ASP A 96 -19.54 31.23 -31.93
CA ASP A 96 -19.08 30.40 -33.05
C ASP A 96 -18.49 29.04 -32.62
N GLY A 97 -18.27 28.83 -31.31
CA GLY A 97 -17.65 27.62 -30.77
C GLY A 97 -16.13 27.52 -30.99
N LEU A 98 -15.49 28.55 -31.56
CA LEU A 98 -14.04 28.64 -31.70
C LEU A 98 -13.43 29.27 -30.44
N ASP A 99 -12.27 28.76 -30.00
CA ASP A 99 -11.60 29.17 -28.75
C ASP A 99 -12.57 29.28 -27.56
N PRO A 100 -13.17 28.15 -27.14
CA PRO A 100 -14.26 28.17 -26.18
C PRO A 100 -13.79 28.68 -24.80
N LEU A 101 -14.59 29.58 -24.23
CA LEU A 101 -14.49 29.97 -22.83
C LEU A 101 -14.74 28.78 -21.90
N CYS A 102 -15.71 27.94 -22.29
CA CYS A 102 -15.95 26.65 -21.70
C CYS A 102 -16.28 25.63 -22.79
N GLU A 103 -15.71 24.44 -22.68
CA GLU A 103 -16.05 23.28 -23.47
C GLU A 103 -17.51 22.83 -23.25
N SER A 104 -17.94 21.83 -24.02
CA SER A 104 -19.26 21.24 -23.88
C SER A 104 -19.47 20.62 -22.49
N TYR A 105 -20.71 20.71 -21.98
CA TYR A 105 -21.13 20.07 -20.73
C TYR A 105 -22.13 18.97 -21.07
N ALA A 106 -21.84 17.72 -20.68
CA ALA A 106 -22.79 16.61 -20.83
C ALA A 106 -23.77 16.56 -19.65
N GLY A 107 -25.06 16.78 -19.95
CA GLY A 107 -26.13 16.76 -18.94
C GLY A 107 -26.47 15.36 -18.45
N ALA A 108 -27.00 15.27 -17.22
CA ALA A 108 -27.47 14.03 -16.63
C ALA A 108 -28.63 14.28 -15.63
N LYS A 109 -29.33 13.20 -15.28
CA LYS A 109 -30.39 13.23 -14.27
C LYS A 109 -29.80 13.18 -12.87
N ASN A 110 -30.42 13.89 -11.92
CA ASN A 110 -30.09 13.89 -10.49
C ASN A 110 -28.60 14.11 -10.18
N GLU A 111 -27.93 15.01 -10.91
CA GLU A 111 -26.53 15.32 -10.60
C GLU A 111 -26.43 16.01 -9.25
N THR A 112 -25.48 15.58 -8.42
CA THR A 112 -25.17 16.25 -7.16
C THR A 112 -24.53 17.61 -7.44
N ALA A 113 -24.62 18.53 -6.46
CA ALA A 113 -23.88 19.80 -6.54
C ALA A 113 -22.38 19.58 -6.80
N ALA A 114 -21.79 18.53 -6.22
CA ALA A 114 -20.39 18.17 -6.43
C ALA A 114 -20.09 17.76 -7.89
N GLN A 115 -20.95 16.96 -8.50
CA GLN A 115 -20.81 16.57 -9.92
C GLN A 115 -20.93 17.78 -10.85
N ILE A 116 -21.88 18.68 -10.57
CA ILE A 116 -22.08 19.92 -11.34
C ILE A 116 -20.83 20.80 -11.24
N ILE A 117 -20.31 21.05 -10.03
CA ILE A 117 -19.10 21.86 -9.83
C ILE A 117 -17.91 21.22 -10.55
N TYR A 118 -17.70 19.91 -10.40
CA TYR A 118 -16.62 19.17 -11.07
C TYR A 118 -16.66 19.31 -12.59
N LYS A 119 -17.85 19.10 -13.18
CA LYS A 119 -18.02 19.20 -14.63
C LYS A 119 -17.84 20.62 -15.14
N VAL A 120 -18.30 21.64 -14.40
CA VAL A 120 -18.07 23.04 -14.77
C VAL A 120 -16.59 23.42 -14.65
N GLN A 121 -15.92 22.96 -13.60
CA GLN A 121 -14.48 23.11 -13.43
C GLN A 121 -13.73 22.63 -14.69
N SER A 122 -14.07 21.42 -15.12
CA SER A 122 -13.40 20.75 -16.24
C SER A 122 -13.74 21.44 -17.56
N ALA A 123 -15.02 21.77 -17.78
CA ALA A 123 -15.46 22.43 -19.00
C ALA A 123 -14.84 23.82 -19.16
N CYS A 124 -14.76 24.62 -18.09
CA CYS A 124 -14.34 26.01 -18.17
C CYS A 124 -12.86 26.24 -17.87
N ASN A 125 -12.10 25.21 -17.50
CA ASN A 125 -10.76 25.35 -16.93
C ASN A 125 -10.72 26.40 -15.81
N ILE A 126 -11.60 26.22 -14.83
CA ILE A 126 -11.68 27.04 -13.62
C ILE A 126 -11.63 26.10 -12.42
N SER A 127 -10.80 26.42 -11.43
CA SER A 127 -10.67 25.61 -10.22
C SER A 127 -11.99 25.45 -9.47
N ALA A 128 -12.33 24.22 -9.08
CA ALA A 128 -13.48 23.96 -8.21
C ALA A 128 -13.39 24.75 -6.89
N LYS A 129 -12.17 24.98 -6.39
CA LYS A 129 -11.90 25.81 -5.19
C LYS A 129 -12.38 27.25 -5.39
N VAL A 130 -12.15 27.83 -6.57
CA VAL A 130 -12.64 29.17 -6.95
C VAL A 130 -14.16 29.20 -7.01
N ILE A 131 -14.79 28.18 -7.63
CA ILE A 131 -16.25 28.07 -7.73
C ILE A 131 -16.88 27.99 -6.32
N LEU A 132 -16.28 27.20 -5.42
CA LEU A 132 -16.73 27.08 -4.03
C LEU A 132 -16.65 28.41 -3.27
N VAL A 133 -15.54 29.14 -3.39
CA VAL A 133 -15.41 30.49 -2.78
C VAL A 133 -16.45 31.45 -3.35
N LEU A 134 -16.71 31.39 -4.66
CA LEU A 134 -17.71 32.23 -5.30
C LEU A 134 -19.11 31.98 -4.75
N LEU A 135 -19.52 30.71 -4.65
CA LEU A 135 -20.81 30.32 -4.07
C LEU A 135 -20.97 30.78 -2.62
N GLN A 136 -19.87 30.79 -1.85
CA GLN A 136 -19.87 31.34 -0.51
C GLN A 136 -20.05 32.86 -0.50
N LYS A 137 -19.27 33.57 -1.31
CA LYS A 137 -19.32 35.03 -1.34
C LYS A 137 -20.69 35.56 -1.76
N GLU A 138 -21.28 34.94 -2.79
CA GLU A 138 -22.47 35.51 -3.44
C GLU A 138 -23.76 35.18 -2.69
N GLN A 139 -23.87 33.97 -2.14
CA GLN A 139 -25.11 33.51 -1.49
C GLN A 139 -24.90 32.84 -0.12
N GLY A 140 -23.65 32.71 0.35
CA GLY A 140 -23.30 32.00 1.57
C GLY A 140 -23.57 30.50 1.49
N LEU A 141 -23.63 29.92 0.29
CA LEU A 141 -24.20 28.58 0.09
C LEU A 141 -23.32 27.45 0.64
N ILE A 142 -22.01 27.65 0.79
CA ILE A 142 -21.09 26.59 1.25
C ILE A 142 -21.33 26.27 2.73
N THR A 143 -21.59 27.28 3.56
CA THR A 143 -21.77 27.10 5.02
C THR A 143 -23.25 27.18 5.46
N ASN A 144 -24.19 27.38 4.54
CA ASN A 144 -25.60 27.54 4.87
C ASN A 144 -26.28 26.18 5.06
N PHE A 145 -26.64 25.86 6.30
CA PHE A 145 -27.36 24.62 6.64
C PHE A 145 -28.88 24.70 6.41
N ASN A 146 -29.42 25.88 6.09
CA ASN A 146 -30.86 26.05 5.80
C ASN A 146 -31.11 27.01 4.61
N PRO A 147 -30.61 26.71 3.40
CA PRO A 147 -30.78 27.57 2.23
C PRO A 147 -32.20 27.52 1.68
N THR A 148 -32.66 28.65 1.11
CA THR A 148 -33.92 28.71 0.37
C THR A 148 -33.69 28.31 -1.09
N ALA A 149 -34.75 27.86 -1.77
CA ALA A 149 -34.69 27.54 -3.19
C ALA A 149 -34.26 28.76 -4.04
N ASP A 150 -34.64 29.97 -3.62
CA ASP A 150 -34.22 31.21 -4.30
C ASP A 150 -32.71 31.41 -4.26
N LYS A 151 -32.02 31.06 -3.16
CA LYS A 151 -30.56 31.15 -3.11
C LYS A 151 -29.89 30.23 -4.13
N LEU A 152 -30.42 29.02 -4.35
CA LEU A 152 -29.92 28.11 -5.38
C LEU A 152 -30.27 28.58 -6.79
N LYS A 153 -31.43 29.21 -6.95
CA LYS A 153 -31.90 29.78 -8.21
C LYS A 153 -30.96 30.87 -8.75
N ILE A 154 -30.35 31.65 -7.85
CA ILE A 154 -29.39 32.73 -8.17
C ILE A 154 -28.03 32.52 -7.48
N ALA A 155 -27.54 31.27 -7.46
CA ALA A 155 -26.43 30.79 -6.65
C ALA A 155 -25.13 31.62 -6.71
N THR A 156 -24.83 32.24 -7.84
CA THR A 156 -23.62 33.06 -8.07
C THR A 156 -23.95 34.53 -8.35
N GLY A 157 -25.23 34.91 -8.28
CA GLY A 157 -25.69 36.25 -8.67
C GLY A 157 -25.51 36.56 -10.16
N TYR A 158 -25.21 35.57 -11.00
CA TYR A 158 -24.98 35.82 -12.42
C TYR A 158 -26.26 36.33 -13.10
N ALA A 159 -26.12 37.42 -13.87
CA ALA A 159 -27.21 38.15 -14.51
C ALA A 159 -28.27 38.70 -13.54
N CYS A 160 -27.87 39.05 -12.31
CA CYS A 160 -28.68 39.75 -11.32
C CYS A 160 -28.16 41.19 -11.10
N PRO A 161 -28.47 42.14 -11.99
CA PRO A 161 -28.06 43.53 -11.80
C PRO A 161 -28.72 44.16 -10.57
N ASP A 162 -28.02 45.08 -9.91
CA ASP A 162 -28.53 45.78 -8.72
C ASP A 162 -29.79 46.64 -8.97
N THR A 163 -30.02 47.03 -10.22
CA THR A 163 -31.05 48.00 -10.62
C THR A 163 -32.18 47.39 -11.45
N ALA A 164 -32.17 46.07 -11.68
CA ALA A 164 -33.19 45.38 -12.45
C ALA A 164 -33.40 43.94 -11.95
N PRO A 165 -34.52 43.28 -12.28
CA PRO A 165 -34.73 41.88 -11.95
C PRO A 165 -33.63 40.99 -12.56
N CYS A 166 -33.31 39.89 -11.89
CA CYS A 166 -32.44 38.87 -12.45
C CYS A 166 -33.02 38.28 -13.74
N ASP A 167 -32.15 38.00 -14.72
CA ASP A 167 -32.56 37.36 -15.96
C ASP A 167 -32.89 35.88 -15.74
N ALA A 168 -34.15 35.53 -16.00
CA ALA A 168 -34.69 34.20 -15.78
C ALA A 168 -34.03 33.11 -16.63
N LYS A 169 -33.38 33.47 -17.75
CA LYS A 169 -32.62 32.55 -18.60
C LYS A 169 -31.51 31.81 -17.83
N TYR A 170 -30.97 32.44 -16.80
CA TYR A 170 -29.82 31.91 -16.06
C TYR A 170 -30.21 31.30 -14.71
N PHE A 171 -31.50 31.14 -14.43
CA PHE A 171 -31.94 30.54 -13.16
C PHE A 171 -31.57 29.06 -13.03
N GLY A 172 -31.33 28.66 -11.78
CA GLY A 172 -31.00 27.30 -11.37
C GLY A 172 -29.52 27.11 -11.11
N PHE A 173 -29.19 26.25 -10.14
CA PHE A 173 -27.82 26.09 -9.64
C PHE A 173 -26.84 25.74 -10.77
N TYR A 174 -27.16 24.75 -11.60
CA TYR A 174 -26.36 24.39 -12.78
C TYR A 174 -26.07 25.59 -13.69
N ASN A 175 -27.09 26.36 -14.07
CA ASN A 175 -26.95 27.51 -14.97
C ASN A 175 -26.11 28.62 -14.35
N GLN A 176 -26.31 28.89 -13.06
CA GLN A 176 -25.58 29.92 -12.32
C GLN A 176 -24.09 29.58 -12.20
N VAL A 177 -23.76 28.33 -11.89
CA VAL A 177 -22.37 27.87 -11.75
C VAL A 177 -21.65 27.89 -13.11
N TYR A 178 -22.26 27.31 -14.16
CA TYR A 178 -21.67 27.32 -15.51
C TYR A 178 -21.48 28.74 -16.04
N SER A 179 -22.51 29.59 -15.93
CA SER A 179 -22.46 30.93 -16.52
C SER A 179 -21.47 31.84 -15.79
N ALA A 180 -21.34 31.71 -14.46
CA ALA A 180 -20.33 32.44 -13.71
C ALA A 180 -18.91 32.01 -14.07
N ALA A 181 -18.64 30.70 -14.19
CA ALA A 181 -17.32 30.21 -14.62
C ALA A 181 -16.97 30.67 -16.04
N SER A 182 -17.91 30.56 -16.98
CA SER A 182 -17.76 31.09 -18.35
C SER A 182 -17.49 32.59 -18.37
N GLN A 183 -18.14 33.36 -17.49
CA GLN A 183 -17.93 34.80 -17.39
C GLN A 183 -16.55 35.16 -16.84
N LEU A 184 -16.01 34.39 -15.89
CA LEU A 184 -14.64 34.57 -15.41
C LEU A 184 -13.63 34.34 -16.53
N LYS A 185 -13.83 33.31 -17.36
CA LYS A 185 -13.03 33.07 -18.56
C LYS A 185 -13.19 34.18 -19.60
N ARG A 186 -14.41 34.71 -19.78
CA ARG A 186 -14.67 35.85 -20.67
C ARG A 186 -13.90 37.09 -20.24
N TYR A 187 -13.59 37.27 -18.96
CA TYR A 187 -12.81 38.42 -18.51
C TYR A 187 -11.35 38.33 -18.95
N THR A 188 -10.81 37.12 -19.05
CA THR A 188 -9.40 36.87 -19.41
C THR A 188 -9.17 36.59 -20.89
N GLU A 189 -10.23 36.54 -21.70
CA GLU A 189 -10.14 36.24 -23.13
C GLU A 189 -9.82 37.51 -23.95
N PRO A 190 -8.69 37.59 -24.68
CA PRO A 190 -8.33 38.74 -25.51
C PRO A 190 -9.42 39.24 -26.49
N ALA A 191 -10.24 38.34 -27.03
CA ALA A 191 -11.35 38.72 -27.92
C ALA A 191 -12.51 39.43 -27.19
N SER A 192 -12.53 39.39 -25.86
CA SER A 192 -13.56 40.00 -25.03
C SER A 192 -13.36 41.51 -24.85
N SER A 193 -14.46 42.27 -24.84
CA SER A 193 -14.43 43.69 -24.53
C SER A 193 -13.93 44.01 -23.11
N PHE A 194 -14.00 43.03 -22.20
CA PHE A 194 -13.58 43.19 -20.81
C PHE A 194 -12.06 43.14 -20.64
N TYR A 195 -11.33 42.44 -21.52
CA TYR A 195 -9.89 42.17 -21.39
C TYR A 195 -9.04 43.45 -21.32
N LYS A 196 -9.47 44.51 -21.98
CA LYS A 196 -8.76 45.81 -21.97
C LYS A 196 -8.94 46.60 -20.68
N SER A 197 -9.89 46.21 -19.82
CA SER A 197 -10.15 46.87 -18.54
C SER A 197 -9.14 46.39 -17.50
N LYS A 198 -8.37 47.31 -16.90
CA LYS A 198 -7.38 46.97 -15.84
C LYS A 198 -6.36 45.89 -16.30
N PRO A 199 -5.60 46.16 -17.37
CA PRO A 199 -4.76 45.13 -18.00
C PRO A 199 -3.63 44.65 -17.08
N VAL A 200 -3.24 43.38 -17.27
CA VAL A 200 -2.09 42.75 -16.58
C VAL A 200 -0.81 43.53 -16.87
N GLY A 201 0.06 43.65 -15.86
CA GLY A 201 1.32 44.39 -15.89
C GLY A 201 1.18 45.90 -15.66
N VAL A 202 -0.03 46.46 -15.72
CA VAL A 202 -0.28 47.91 -15.65
C VAL A 202 -0.77 48.32 -14.25
N ARG A 203 -0.31 49.49 -13.78
CA ARG A 203 -0.83 50.13 -12.57
C ARG A 203 -2.17 50.80 -12.88
N SER A 204 -3.26 50.19 -12.42
CA SER A 204 -4.62 50.70 -12.58
C SER A 204 -5.10 51.40 -11.30
N PRO A 205 -5.80 52.54 -11.38
CA PRO A 205 -6.43 53.16 -10.22
C PRO A 205 -7.70 52.37 -9.84
N ILE A 206 -7.59 51.51 -8.83
CA ILE A 206 -8.71 50.69 -8.37
C ILE A 206 -9.45 51.43 -7.25
N LEU A 207 -10.77 51.57 -7.38
CA LEU A 207 -11.60 52.21 -6.37
C LEU A 207 -11.60 51.43 -5.04
N TYR A 208 -11.66 52.15 -3.92
CA TYR A 208 -11.89 51.51 -2.62
C TYR A 208 -13.36 51.14 -2.40
N HIS A 209 -14.28 51.90 -3.00
CA HIS A 209 -15.72 51.75 -2.79
C HIS A 209 -16.50 52.31 -4.01
N PRO A 210 -17.74 51.86 -4.27
CA PRO A 210 -18.62 52.46 -5.28
C PRO A 210 -18.81 53.98 -5.12
N ASN A 211 -18.69 54.48 -3.89
CA ASN A 211 -18.63 55.91 -3.61
C ASN A 211 -17.26 56.45 -4.03
N ALA A 212 -17.20 57.14 -5.17
CA ALA A 212 -15.96 57.70 -5.71
C ALA A 212 -15.22 58.65 -4.75
N ARG A 213 -15.90 59.24 -3.76
CA ARG A 213 -15.26 60.07 -2.71
C ARG A 213 -14.29 59.30 -1.83
N CYS A 214 -14.40 57.98 -1.77
CA CYS A 214 -13.49 57.11 -1.04
C CYS A 214 -12.12 56.97 -1.71
N GLY A 215 -11.96 57.45 -2.94
CA GLY A 215 -10.67 57.45 -3.65
C GLY A 215 -10.30 56.11 -4.28
N THR A 216 -9.03 56.01 -4.69
CA THR A 216 -8.48 54.86 -5.40
C THR A 216 -7.11 54.47 -4.85
N LYS A 217 -6.71 53.22 -5.09
CA LYS A 217 -5.36 52.69 -4.88
C LYS A 217 -4.73 52.35 -6.25
N PRO A 218 -3.51 52.80 -6.55
CA PRO A 218 -2.80 52.35 -7.74
C PRO A 218 -2.30 50.91 -7.54
N VAL A 219 -2.95 49.94 -8.21
CA VAL A 219 -2.62 48.51 -8.11
C VAL A 219 -1.99 48.04 -9.42
N LYS A 220 -0.79 47.46 -9.35
CA LYS A 220 -0.18 46.76 -10.49
C LYS A 220 -0.77 45.36 -10.55
N ILE A 221 -1.60 45.09 -11.55
CA ILE A 221 -2.22 43.77 -11.75
C ILE A 221 -1.16 42.80 -12.25
N GLN A 222 -0.93 41.68 -11.54
CA GLN A 222 0.22 40.81 -11.80
C GLN A 222 -0.11 39.62 -12.70
N ASN A 223 -1.35 39.13 -12.69
CA ASN A 223 -1.78 37.95 -13.42
C ASN A 223 -3.24 38.04 -13.90
N LEU A 224 -3.67 37.06 -14.72
CA LEU A 224 -4.99 37.05 -15.35
C LEU A 224 -6.12 36.76 -14.33
N ALA A 225 -5.85 35.94 -13.32
CA ALA A 225 -6.80 35.63 -12.27
C ALA A 225 -7.18 36.87 -11.45
N THR A 226 -6.18 37.64 -11.01
CA THR A 226 -6.39 38.92 -10.31
C THR A 226 -7.09 39.94 -11.21
N HIS A 227 -6.76 39.98 -12.50
CA HIS A 227 -7.48 40.80 -13.48
C HIS A 227 -8.98 40.44 -13.53
N ALA A 228 -9.32 39.16 -13.66
CA ALA A 228 -10.70 38.68 -13.68
C ALA A 228 -11.46 39.05 -12.40
N LEU A 229 -10.82 38.90 -11.23
CA LEU A 229 -11.40 39.27 -9.94
C LEU A 229 -11.67 40.77 -9.83
N TYR A 230 -10.81 41.64 -10.36
CA TYR A 230 -11.08 43.07 -10.39
C TYR A 230 -12.11 43.51 -11.44
N ILE A 231 -12.40 42.70 -12.45
CA ILE A 231 -13.55 42.95 -13.32
C ILE A 231 -14.84 42.49 -12.61
N TYR A 232 -14.80 41.32 -11.98
CA TYR A 232 -15.94 40.77 -11.23
C TYR A 232 -16.33 41.62 -10.01
N THR A 233 -15.36 41.97 -9.16
CA THR A 233 -15.50 42.84 -8.00
C THR A 233 -14.56 44.05 -8.16
N PRO A 234 -15.03 45.20 -8.65
CA PRO A 234 -14.16 46.30 -9.09
C PRO A 234 -13.58 47.18 -7.96
N TYR A 235 -13.44 46.64 -6.75
CA TYR A 235 -12.96 47.36 -5.57
C TYR A 235 -11.82 46.63 -4.87
N THR A 236 -10.86 47.38 -4.38
CA THR A 236 -9.80 46.87 -3.49
C THR A 236 -10.11 47.27 -2.04
N PRO A 237 -9.83 46.43 -1.03
CA PRO A 237 -10.03 46.81 0.36
C PRO A 237 -9.15 48.02 0.74
N ASN A 238 -9.70 48.87 1.61
CA ASN A 238 -8.95 49.94 2.28
C ASN A 238 -8.31 49.43 3.58
N ASP A 239 -7.50 50.25 4.24
CA ASP A 239 -6.76 49.85 5.44
C ASP A 239 -7.70 49.46 6.60
N ALA A 240 -8.85 50.14 6.73
CA ALA A 240 -9.88 49.79 7.72
C ALA A 240 -10.49 48.39 7.49
N ALA A 241 -10.69 48.00 6.22
CA ALA A 241 -11.15 46.66 5.86
C ALA A 241 -10.07 45.60 6.14
N LEU A 242 -8.80 45.87 5.79
CA LEU A 242 -7.70 44.93 6.02
C LEU A 242 -7.37 44.76 7.51
N ALA A 243 -7.58 45.79 8.32
CA ALA A 243 -7.45 45.69 9.78
C ALA A 243 -8.56 44.84 10.42
N ASN A 244 -9.69 44.63 9.74
CA ASN A 244 -10.86 43.91 10.23
C ASN A 244 -11.40 42.94 9.16
N LEU A 245 -10.59 41.95 8.78
CA LEU A 245 -10.94 40.99 7.70
C LEU A 245 -12.31 40.33 7.90
N THR A 246 -12.60 39.86 9.12
CA THR A 246 -13.87 39.22 9.49
C THR A 246 -14.88 40.17 10.13
N GLY A 247 -14.54 41.47 10.23
CA GLY A 247 -15.30 42.48 10.96
C GLY A 247 -15.88 43.57 10.05
N ILE A 248 -16.32 44.67 10.68
CA ILE A 248 -16.84 45.85 9.99
C ILE A 248 -15.79 46.95 10.07
N GLY A 249 -15.43 47.48 8.92
CA GLY A 249 -14.52 48.60 8.73
C GLY A 249 -15.27 49.92 8.67
N ASP A 250 -14.79 50.86 7.86
CA ASP A 250 -15.41 52.17 7.73
C ASP A 250 -16.39 52.26 6.54
N SER A 251 -16.93 53.45 6.30
CA SER A 251 -17.89 53.70 5.21
C SER A 251 -17.29 53.63 3.80
N CYS A 252 -15.97 53.47 3.69
CA CYS A 252 -15.22 53.29 2.45
C CYS A 252 -14.66 51.88 2.30
N SER A 253 -14.96 50.98 3.23
CA SER A 253 -14.52 49.59 3.17
C SER A 253 -15.33 48.77 2.16
N SER A 254 -14.62 48.05 1.29
CA SER A 254 -15.18 47.03 0.39
C SER A 254 -14.44 45.71 0.60
N TYR A 255 -15.20 44.62 0.61
CA TYR A 255 -14.70 43.32 1.09
C TYR A 255 -14.62 42.23 0.02
N GLY A 256 -15.14 42.46 -1.18
CA GLY A 256 -15.30 41.36 -2.16
C GLY A 256 -13.99 40.63 -2.48
N ASN A 257 -12.91 41.36 -2.74
CA ASN A 257 -11.62 40.74 -3.06
C ASN A 257 -10.87 40.24 -1.82
N SER A 258 -10.95 40.93 -0.67
CA SER A 258 -10.37 40.41 0.58
C SER A 258 -11.05 39.13 1.06
N ASN A 259 -12.39 39.07 0.99
CA ASN A 259 -13.16 37.89 1.38
C ASN A 259 -12.89 36.71 0.43
N PHE A 260 -12.66 36.98 -0.85
CA PHE A 260 -12.25 35.93 -1.79
C PHE A 260 -10.92 35.31 -1.37
N TRP A 261 -9.91 36.15 -1.18
CA TRP A 261 -8.59 35.72 -0.73
C TRP A 261 -8.64 35.00 0.62
N GLU A 262 -9.39 35.54 1.58
CA GLU A 262 -9.55 34.95 2.91
C GLU A 262 -10.18 33.56 2.85
N TYR A 263 -11.32 33.41 2.15
CA TYR A 263 -11.96 32.09 2.01
C TYR A 263 -11.10 31.10 1.24
N TYR A 264 -10.41 31.54 0.19
CA TYR A 264 -9.54 30.65 -0.59
C TYR A 264 -8.38 30.15 0.28
N THR A 265 -7.63 31.06 0.88
CA THR A 265 -6.44 30.74 1.69
C THR A 265 -6.82 29.89 2.90
N SER A 266 -7.84 30.31 3.67
CA SER A 266 -8.29 29.57 4.86
C SER A 266 -8.88 28.20 4.59
N TRP A 267 -9.31 27.90 3.36
CA TRP A 267 -9.89 26.60 3.04
C TRP A 267 -8.95 25.69 2.28
N PHE A 268 -8.02 26.24 1.49
CA PHE A 268 -7.37 25.48 0.43
C PHE A 268 -5.85 25.59 0.37
N ASP A 269 -5.24 26.56 1.05
CA ASP A 269 -3.78 26.64 1.13
C ASP A 269 -3.25 25.58 2.10
N ALA A 270 -2.82 24.43 1.57
CA ALA A 270 -2.41 23.30 2.40
C ALA A 270 -1.22 23.63 3.29
N HIS A 271 -0.25 24.39 2.79
CA HIS A 271 0.95 24.74 3.54
C HIS A 271 0.60 25.66 4.72
N ALA A 272 -0.17 26.71 4.47
CA ALA A 272 -0.59 27.63 5.53
C ALA A 272 -1.48 26.94 6.57
N ASN A 273 -2.43 26.10 6.13
CA ASN A 273 -3.30 25.36 7.04
C ASN A 273 -2.52 24.32 7.87
N LEU A 274 -1.61 23.55 7.26
CA LEU A 274 -0.77 22.61 8.00
C LEU A 274 0.06 23.32 9.06
N SER A 275 0.75 24.40 8.67
CA SER A 275 1.60 25.19 9.58
C SER A 275 0.82 25.74 10.77
N ALA A 276 -0.37 26.28 10.53
CA ALA A 276 -1.24 26.80 11.58
C ALA A 276 -1.77 25.71 12.50
N GLU A 277 -2.25 24.59 11.93
CA GLU A 277 -2.80 23.48 12.72
C GLU A 277 -1.72 22.76 13.56
N ILE A 278 -0.46 22.72 13.09
CA ILE A 278 0.69 22.24 13.87
C ILE A 278 0.96 23.18 15.03
N ALA A 279 1.01 24.49 14.77
CA ALA A 279 1.25 25.50 15.82
C ALA A 279 0.19 25.42 16.93
N ASP A 280 -1.05 25.15 16.57
CA ASP A 280 -2.17 24.98 17.49
C ASP A 280 -2.07 23.75 18.40
N GLN A 281 -1.31 22.71 18.02
CA GLN A 281 -1.05 21.57 18.92
C GLN A 281 -0.24 22.01 20.16
N GLY A 282 0.47 23.13 20.05
CA GLY A 282 1.30 23.69 21.11
C GLY A 282 2.62 22.95 21.32
N ASN A 283 3.56 23.66 21.94
CA ASN A 283 4.95 23.19 22.10
C ASN A 283 5.07 21.87 22.87
N ALA A 284 4.12 21.54 23.75
CA ALA A 284 4.15 20.28 24.50
C ALA A 284 4.05 19.05 23.59
N ILE A 285 3.40 19.17 22.43
CA ILE A 285 3.25 18.08 21.46
C ILE A 285 4.38 18.14 20.43
N THR A 286 4.74 19.34 19.98
CA THR A 286 5.64 19.53 18.82
C THR A 286 7.12 19.65 19.16
N SER A 287 7.48 19.89 20.43
CA SER A 287 8.88 20.08 20.84
C SER A 287 9.78 18.86 20.57
N ASP A 288 9.20 17.66 20.61
CA ASP A 288 9.94 16.40 20.39
C ASP A 288 9.94 15.94 18.92
N TRP A 289 9.31 16.69 18.00
CA TRP A 289 9.23 16.29 16.58
C TRP A 289 10.58 16.36 15.87
N GLY A 290 11.50 17.20 16.34
CA GLY A 290 12.80 17.43 15.72
C GLY A 290 12.76 18.38 14.53
N ALA A 291 13.81 18.37 13.70
CA ALA A 291 13.93 19.23 12.54
C ALA A 291 12.99 18.79 11.41
N LEU A 292 12.50 19.76 10.63
CA LEU A 292 11.78 19.49 9.39
C LEU A 292 12.76 18.92 8.35
N ILE A 293 12.40 17.77 7.78
CA ILE A 293 13.15 17.06 6.74
C ILE A 293 12.63 17.42 5.35
N ASP A 294 11.31 17.31 5.15
CA ASP A 294 10.66 17.55 3.85
C ASP A 294 9.19 17.93 4.04
N ASP A 295 8.75 19.03 3.43
CA ASP A 295 7.35 19.44 3.29
C ASP A 295 7.02 19.81 1.84
N SER A 296 7.85 19.40 0.87
CA SER A 296 7.74 19.82 -0.53
C SER A 296 6.41 19.44 -1.18
N SER A 297 5.70 18.46 -0.63
CA SER A 297 4.34 18.10 -1.06
C SER A 297 3.26 19.12 -0.65
N CYS A 298 3.54 19.97 0.35
CA CYS A 298 2.64 21.00 0.85
C CYS A 298 2.76 22.28 0.02
N THR A 299 2.03 22.29 -1.09
CA THR A 299 1.85 23.47 -1.93
C THR A 299 0.53 24.18 -1.62
N GLU A 300 0.39 25.43 -2.05
CA GLU A 300 -0.86 26.19 -1.88
C GLU A 300 -2.07 25.55 -2.60
N THR A 301 -1.83 24.65 -3.56
CA THR A 301 -2.88 23.97 -4.35
C THR A 301 -3.13 22.53 -3.90
N ALA A 302 -2.29 21.95 -3.04
CA ALA A 302 -2.43 20.56 -2.63
C ALA A 302 -3.76 20.30 -1.91
N ASN A 303 -4.42 19.18 -2.19
CA ASN A 303 -5.59 18.72 -1.42
C ASN A 303 -5.19 17.83 -0.25
N THR A 304 -4.01 17.21 -0.35
CA THR A 304 -3.37 16.41 0.69
C THR A 304 -1.87 16.64 0.61
N CYS A 305 -1.21 16.78 1.76
CA CYS A 305 0.25 16.87 1.82
C CYS A 305 0.80 16.27 3.13
N SER A 306 2.11 16.11 3.18
CA SER A 306 2.88 15.61 4.34
C SER A 306 4.06 16.54 4.61
N ALA A 307 4.32 16.80 5.87
CA ALA A 307 5.56 17.33 6.41
C ALA A 307 6.21 16.28 7.30
N ASP A 308 7.43 15.92 6.95
CA ASP A 308 8.24 14.90 7.59
C ASP A 308 9.28 15.57 8.49
N TYR A 309 9.34 15.14 9.75
CA TYR A 309 10.28 15.62 10.77
C TYR A 309 11.12 14.44 11.29
N ASP A 310 12.23 14.69 12.00
CA ASP A 310 13.10 13.63 12.54
C ASP A 310 12.36 12.55 13.33
N ASN A 311 11.36 12.92 14.13
CA ASN A 311 10.60 12.03 14.99
C ASN A 311 9.09 12.16 14.81
N ALA A 312 8.62 12.79 13.73
CA ALA A 312 7.20 12.98 13.49
C ALA A 312 6.85 13.04 12.01
N VAL A 313 5.61 12.69 11.69
CA VAL A 313 5.01 12.96 10.37
C VAL A 313 3.68 13.63 10.60
N ALA A 314 3.49 14.78 9.95
CA ALA A 314 2.25 15.54 9.98
C ALA A 314 1.66 15.60 8.57
N THR A 315 0.46 15.07 8.40
CA THR A 315 -0.28 15.14 7.14
C THR A 315 -1.43 16.11 7.25
N TRP A 316 -1.67 16.89 6.21
CA TRP A 316 -2.87 17.71 6.09
C TRP A 316 -3.73 17.25 4.92
N ASN A 317 -5.03 17.24 5.10
CA ASN A 317 -6.00 17.01 4.02
C ASN A 317 -7.13 18.04 4.12
N ILE A 318 -7.51 18.61 2.98
CA ILE A 318 -8.58 19.61 2.84
C ILE A 318 -9.89 19.25 3.57
N THR A 319 -10.21 17.95 3.65
CA THR A 319 -11.40 17.45 4.32
C THR A 319 -11.14 16.93 5.73
N ALA A 320 -9.96 16.36 6.02
CA ALA A 320 -9.68 15.77 7.33
C ALA A 320 -8.94 16.71 8.31
N GLY A 321 -8.31 17.78 7.83
CA GLY A 321 -7.36 18.61 8.58
C GLY A 321 -6.05 17.88 8.86
N LEU A 322 -5.33 18.38 9.85
CA LEU A 322 -4.10 17.80 10.39
C LEU A 322 -4.36 16.43 11.01
N LYS A 323 -3.47 15.50 10.69
CA LYS A 323 -3.22 14.28 11.45
C LYS A 323 -1.72 14.13 11.59
N TYR A 324 -1.26 13.60 12.71
CA TYR A 324 0.16 13.38 12.91
C TYR A 324 0.42 12.11 13.71
N ILE A 325 1.64 11.61 13.58
CA ILE A 325 2.20 10.47 14.32
C ILE A 325 3.62 10.84 14.76
N THR A 326 4.09 10.25 15.85
CA THR A 326 5.40 10.57 16.44
C THR A 326 6.22 9.32 16.79
N GLY A 327 7.49 9.53 17.11
CA GLY A 327 8.41 8.53 17.63
C GLY A 327 8.72 7.40 16.63
N PRO A 328 9.00 6.18 17.13
CA PRO A 328 9.39 5.04 16.29
C PRO A 328 8.40 4.73 15.15
N ILE A 329 7.10 4.95 15.38
CA ILE A 329 6.06 4.73 14.37
C ILE A 329 6.21 5.73 13.20
N ALA A 330 6.51 6.99 13.49
CA ALA A 330 6.74 8.00 12.46
C ALA A 330 7.98 7.68 11.62
N ILE A 331 9.09 7.31 12.28
CA ILE A 331 10.33 6.89 11.63
C ILE A 331 10.08 5.68 10.72
N LYS A 332 9.33 4.69 11.20
CA LYS A 332 8.95 3.53 10.41
C LYS A 332 8.09 3.90 9.21
N TYR A 333 7.09 4.77 9.41
CA TYR A 333 6.21 5.22 8.35
C TYR A 333 6.99 5.93 7.23
N GLN A 334 7.93 6.81 7.57
CA GLN A 334 8.84 7.44 6.61
C GLN A 334 9.68 6.40 5.87
N ALA A 335 10.28 5.44 6.60
CA ALA A 335 11.12 4.39 6.02
C ALA A 335 10.38 3.50 4.99
N VAL A 336 9.05 3.36 5.11
CA VAL A 336 8.22 2.60 4.16
C VAL A 336 7.52 3.48 3.11
N GLY A 337 7.95 4.73 2.95
CA GLY A 337 7.50 5.65 1.89
C GLY A 337 6.42 6.65 2.30
N GLY A 338 6.08 6.73 3.58
CA GLY A 338 5.11 7.69 4.12
C GLY A 338 3.76 7.61 3.44
N ILE A 339 3.17 8.77 3.14
CA ILE A 339 1.84 8.88 2.52
C ILE A 339 1.76 8.29 1.11
N SER A 340 2.88 8.23 0.40
CA SER A 340 3.01 7.63 -0.92
C SER A 340 3.37 6.14 -0.87
N GLY A 341 3.69 5.61 0.32
CA GLY A 341 4.04 4.23 0.55
C GLY A 341 2.85 3.27 0.58
N SER A 342 3.13 1.99 0.85
CA SER A 342 2.13 0.91 0.84
C SER A 342 1.00 1.11 1.85
N LEU A 343 1.26 1.81 2.96
CA LEU A 343 0.29 2.07 4.02
C LEU A 343 -0.74 3.15 3.68
N GLY A 344 -0.36 4.13 2.86
CA GLY A 344 -1.17 5.32 2.58
C GLY A 344 -1.45 6.20 3.81
N PRO A 345 -2.41 7.14 3.72
CA PRO A 345 -2.61 8.18 4.73
C PRO A 345 -2.92 7.69 6.15
N ILE A 346 -2.59 8.52 7.14
CA ILE A 346 -2.97 8.32 8.55
C ILE A 346 -4.50 8.31 8.67
N SER A 347 -5.05 7.25 9.24
CA SER A 347 -6.51 7.05 9.29
C SER A 347 -7.09 7.38 10.65
N ARG A 348 -6.54 6.83 11.74
CA ARG A 348 -6.98 7.04 13.13
C ARG A 348 -5.84 7.52 14.03
N PRO A 349 -6.10 7.98 15.26
CA PRO A 349 -5.04 8.19 16.25
C PRO A 349 -4.32 6.89 16.61
N THR A 350 -3.12 7.01 17.19
CA THR A 350 -2.38 5.89 17.77
C THR A 350 -3.14 5.34 18.99
N GLU A 351 -3.22 4.02 19.11
CA GLU A 351 -3.90 3.32 20.19
C GLU A 351 -2.90 2.47 20.99
N THR A 352 -3.08 2.37 22.31
CA THR A 352 -2.40 1.36 23.14
C THR A 352 -2.94 -0.02 22.82
N VAL A 353 -2.07 -1.03 22.79
CA VAL A 353 -2.43 -2.42 22.57
C VAL A 353 -1.96 -3.26 23.75
N ASN A 354 -2.89 -4.00 24.35
CA ASN A 354 -2.58 -4.95 25.41
C ASN A 354 -1.98 -6.23 24.79
N GLY A 355 -0.73 -6.55 25.12
CA GLY A 355 -0.07 -7.78 24.65
C GLY A 355 -0.09 -8.91 25.67
N GLY A 356 -0.80 -8.75 26.79
CA GLY A 356 -0.92 -9.76 27.84
C GLY A 356 0.45 -10.09 28.43
N VAL A 357 0.81 -11.38 28.40
CA VAL A 357 2.12 -11.85 28.86
C VAL A 357 3.28 -11.32 28.01
N ASN A 358 3.01 -10.87 26.79
CA ASN A 358 4.00 -10.34 25.85
C ASN A 358 4.26 -8.83 26.04
N GLY A 359 3.66 -8.20 27.05
CA GLY A 359 3.81 -6.77 27.37
C GLY A 359 2.99 -5.85 26.46
N ASP A 360 2.74 -4.62 26.91
CA ASP A 360 1.90 -3.65 26.20
C ASP A 360 2.71 -2.79 25.23
N GLY A 361 2.10 -2.45 24.10
CA GLY A 361 2.69 -1.61 23.07
C GLY A 361 1.68 -0.64 22.47
N THR A 362 1.93 -0.17 21.26
CA THR A 362 1.02 0.73 20.55
C THR A 362 0.81 0.26 19.11
N ARG A 363 -0.29 0.69 18.49
CA ARG A 363 -0.50 0.55 17.05
C ARG A 363 -1.06 1.83 16.45
N GLN A 364 -0.72 2.07 15.21
CA GLN A 364 -1.21 3.19 14.43
C GLN A 364 -1.91 2.68 13.18
N LYS A 365 -3.16 3.13 12.96
CA LYS A 365 -3.94 2.77 11.77
C LYS A 365 -3.64 3.70 10.59
N PHE A 366 -3.33 3.11 9.44
CA PHE A 366 -3.29 3.77 8.14
C PHE A 366 -4.41 3.22 7.25
N VAL A 367 -4.64 3.82 6.08
CA VAL A 367 -5.70 3.35 5.15
C VAL A 367 -5.50 1.87 4.81
N ASN A 368 -4.28 1.45 4.49
CA ASN A 368 -3.99 0.10 3.97
C ASN A 368 -3.38 -0.87 5.00
N GLY A 369 -3.21 -0.46 6.25
CA GLY A 369 -2.60 -1.32 7.26
C GLY A 369 -2.40 -0.66 8.61
N TYR A 370 -1.46 -1.19 9.37
CA TYR A 370 -1.05 -0.72 10.68
C TYR A 370 0.47 -0.71 10.78
N ILE A 371 0.99 0.17 11.63
CA ILE A 371 2.32 -0.02 12.23
C ILE A 371 2.10 -0.37 13.69
N TYR A 372 2.66 -1.49 14.12
CA TYR A 372 2.73 -1.88 15.53
C TYR A 372 4.08 -1.43 16.08
N ARG A 373 4.09 -0.97 17.34
CA ARG A 373 5.28 -0.75 18.16
C ARG A 373 5.18 -1.67 19.37
N ASP A 374 6.14 -2.57 19.51
CA ASP A 374 6.19 -3.51 20.63
C ASP A 374 6.73 -2.85 21.92
N PRO A 375 6.80 -3.57 23.05
CA PRO A 375 7.32 -3.03 24.32
C PRO A 375 8.82 -2.70 24.30
N THR A 376 9.55 -3.14 23.27
CA THR A 376 10.99 -2.89 23.07
C THR A 376 11.26 -1.73 22.11
N ASP A 377 10.20 -1.01 21.69
CA ASP A 377 10.19 0.04 20.67
C ASP A 377 10.44 -0.44 19.23
N ALA A 378 10.47 -1.75 18.97
CA ALA A 378 10.56 -2.28 17.63
C ALA A 378 9.25 -2.04 16.86
N THR A 379 9.35 -1.68 15.58
CA THR A 379 8.19 -1.31 14.75
C THR A 379 8.06 -2.11 13.47
N PHE A 380 6.84 -2.61 13.23
CA PHE A 380 6.55 -3.51 12.11
C PHE A 380 5.22 -3.19 11.45
N VAL A 381 5.21 -3.24 10.12
CA VAL A 381 4.02 -3.06 9.28
C VAL A 381 3.16 -4.32 9.29
N VAL A 382 1.87 -4.18 9.56
CA VAL A 382 0.85 -5.24 9.37
C VAL A 382 -0.16 -4.73 8.35
N LEU A 383 -0.17 -5.30 7.14
CA LEU A 383 -1.11 -4.89 6.09
C LEU A 383 -2.54 -5.38 6.38
N ASN A 384 -3.54 -4.71 5.81
CA ASN A 384 -4.95 -5.09 6.01
C ASN A 384 -5.24 -6.56 5.65
N SER A 385 -4.54 -7.09 4.65
CA SER A 385 -4.63 -8.50 4.24
C SER A 385 -4.28 -9.48 5.34
N ILE A 386 -3.31 -9.16 6.21
CA ILE A 386 -2.92 -10.05 7.33
C ILE A 386 -3.63 -9.65 8.63
N PHE A 387 -3.95 -8.37 8.80
CA PHE A 387 -4.50 -7.83 10.04
C PHE A 387 -5.80 -8.50 10.49
N ALA A 388 -6.72 -8.82 9.55
CA ALA A 388 -8.00 -9.43 9.90
C ALA A 388 -7.78 -10.77 10.63
N TYR A 389 -6.98 -11.66 10.04
CA TYR A 389 -6.58 -12.93 10.65
C TYR A 389 -5.83 -12.73 11.97
N TYR A 390 -4.81 -11.87 11.98
CA TYR A 390 -4.01 -11.62 13.18
C TYR A 390 -4.86 -11.10 14.36
N SER A 391 -5.86 -10.26 14.08
CA SER A 391 -6.77 -9.75 15.11
C SER A 391 -7.72 -10.83 15.64
N GLU A 392 -8.17 -11.77 14.79
CA GLU A 392 -9.02 -12.90 15.20
C GLU A 392 -8.26 -13.91 16.08
N GLU A 393 -6.96 -14.11 15.82
CA GLU A 393 -6.06 -14.95 16.62
C GLU A 393 -5.64 -14.30 17.96
N GLY A 394 -6.28 -13.19 18.36
CA GLY A 394 -6.00 -12.49 19.62
C GLY A 394 -4.89 -11.44 19.56
N GLY A 395 -4.36 -11.14 18.36
CA GLY A 395 -3.35 -10.11 18.14
C GLY A 395 -2.08 -10.35 18.98
N PRO A 396 -1.43 -9.28 19.50
CA PRO A 396 -0.20 -9.44 20.29
C PRO A 396 -0.35 -10.26 21.57
N SER A 397 -1.57 -10.42 22.10
CA SER A 397 -1.86 -11.24 23.27
C SER A 397 -2.08 -12.72 22.95
N GLY A 398 -2.26 -13.04 21.67
CA GLY A 398 -2.46 -14.39 21.16
C GLY A 398 -1.18 -15.21 21.06
N SER A 399 -1.30 -16.42 20.50
CA SER A 399 -0.20 -17.37 20.33
C SER A 399 0.88 -16.87 19.36
N LEU A 400 0.52 -16.06 18.37
CA LEU A 400 1.47 -15.44 17.44
C LEU A 400 2.36 -14.40 18.12
N GLY A 401 1.87 -13.71 19.16
CA GLY A 401 2.60 -12.62 19.80
C GLY A 401 2.84 -11.42 18.88
N TRP A 402 3.80 -10.55 19.24
CA TRP A 402 4.12 -9.35 18.46
C TRP A 402 4.71 -9.69 17.07
N PRO A 403 4.45 -8.86 16.03
CA PRO A 403 5.16 -8.97 14.76
C PRO A 403 6.66 -8.75 14.98
N THR A 404 7.48 -9.46 14.21
CA THR A 404 8.95 -9.40 14.25
C THR A 404 9.57 -9.06 12.90
N GLY A 405 8.73 -8.92 11.87
CA GLY A 405 9.08 -8.47 10.53
C GLY A 405 7.90 -7.76 9.87
N ASP A 406 8.19 -6.96 8.86
CA ASP A 406 7.15 -6.29 8.07
C ASP A 406 6.37 -7.30 7.24
N ALA A 407 5.07 -7.07 7.11
CA ALA A 407 4.26 -7.76 6.13
C ALA A 407 4.77 -7.46 4.72
N SER A 408 4.92 -8.50 3.90
CA SER A 408 5.25 -8.41 2.48
C SER A 408 4.17 -9.08 1.65
N CYS A 409 3.77 -8.49 0.52
CA CYS A 409 2.77 -9.05 -0.37
C CYS A 409 3.18 -8.92 -1.84
N THR A 410 3.06 -10.01 -2.59
CA THR A 410 3.27 -10.05 -4.04
C THR A 410 2.18 -10.90 -4.69
N ASP A 411 1.50 -10.36 -5.72
CA ASP A 411 0.46 -11.06 -6.48
C ASP A 411 -0.67 -11.66 -5.61
N GLY A 412 -1.06 -10.95 -4.54
CA GLY A 412 -2.10 -11.40 -3.60
C GLY A 412 -1.65 -12.45 -2.60
N LYS A 413 -0.39 -12.92 -2.66
CA LYS A 413 0.24 -13.74 -1.62
C LYS A 413 0.88 -12.81 -0.61
N CYS A 414 0.67 -13.06 0.67
CA CYS A 414 1.30 -12.26 1.72
C CYS A 414 2.02 -13.12 2.74
N GLU A 415 3.00 -12.53 3.40
CA GLU A 415 3.75 -13.14 4.50
C GLU A 415 4.02 -12.15 5.61
N GLN A 416 4.14 -12.64 6.84
CA GLN A 416 4.62 -11.86 7.97
C GLN A 416 5.21 -12.73 9.08
N GLN A 417 6.35 -12.30 9.64
CA GLN A 417 6.90 -12.89 10.85
C GLN A 417 6.26 -12.33 12.12
N PHE A 418 6.02 -13.23 13.07
CA PHE A 418 5.63 -12.95 14.44
C PHE A 418 6.52 -13.75 15.40
N ALA A 419 6.53 -13.36 16.68
CA ALA A 419 7.34 -14.04 17.70
C ALA A 419 7.00 -15.54 17.85
N GLY A 420 5.74 -15.90 17.66
CA GLY A 420 5.21 -17.26 17.78
C GLY A 420 5.07 -18.01 16.45
N GLY A 421 5.44 -17.42 15.32
CA GLY A 421 5.33 -18.09 14.02
C GLY A 421 5.36 -17.16 12.82
N TYR A 422 5.22 -17.76 11.65
CA TYR A 422 5.26 -17.08 10.36
C TYR A 422 3.93 -17.32 9.65
N VAL A 423 3.21 -16.25 9.33
CA VAL A 423 1.90 -16.32 8.68
C VAL A 423 2.10 -16.15 7.19
N VAL A 424 1.55 -17.07 6.40
CA VAL A 424 1.46 -16.95 4.94
C VAL A 424 -0.01 -16.95 4.53
N SER A 425 -0.38 -16.05 3.63
CA SER A 425 -1.72 -15.99 3.04
C SER A 425 -1.70 -16.20 1.53
N SER A 426 -2.75 -16.85 1.01
CA SER A 426 -3.00 -16.97 -0.42
C SER A 426 -3.86 -15.80 -0.94
N PRO A 427 -4.00 -15.63 -2.28
CA PRO A 427 -4.94 -14.66 -2.87
C PRO A 427 -6.41 -14.91 -2.52
N SER A 428 -6.73 -16.08 -1.99
CA SER A 428 -8.07 -16.46 -1.52
C SER A 428 -8.20 -16.33 0.01
N ASP A 429 -7.31 -15.58 0.66
CA ASP A 429 -7.29 -15.33 2.11
C ASP A 429 -7.21 -16.61 2.98
N VAL A 430 -6.52 -17.65 2.48
CA VAL A 430 -6.21 -18.83 3.30
C VAL A 430 -4.94 -18.53 4.08
N PHE A 431 -5.04 -18.45 5.40
CA PHE A 431 -3.92 -18.19 6.32
C PHE A 431 -3.41 -19.48 6.93
N LEU A 432 -2.09 -19.68 6.87
CA LEU A 432 -1.44 -20.79 7.54
C LEU A 432 -0.28 -20.26 8.38
N VAL A 433 -0.28 -20.65 9.65
CA VAL A 433 0.82 -20.39 10.57
C VAL A 433 1.84 -21.52 10.39
N LEU A 434 3.06 -21.13 10.08
CA LEU A 434 4.22 -22.00 10.05
C LEU A 434 5.09 -21.67 11.26
N ASP A 435 5.44 -22.68 12.03
CA ASP A 435 6.29 -22.59 13.21
C ASP A 435 7.43 -23.59 13.11
N GLY A 436 8.34 -23.53 14.08
CA GLY A 436 9.52 -24.40 14.14
C GLY A 436 10.37 -24.33 12.87
N ALA A 437 10.98 -25.47 12.53
CA ALA A 437 11.93 -25.52 11.43
C ALA A 437 11.26 -25.34 10.06
N ILE A 438 9.96 -25.65 9.91
CA ILE A 438 9.26 -25.45 8.63
C ILE A 438 9.16 -23.95 8.33
N GLY A 439 8.69 -23.16 9.30
CA GLY A 439 8.57 -21.71 9.14
C GLY A 439 9.92 -21.02 8.93
N GLU A 440 10.93 -21.40 9.73
CA GLU A 440 12.29 -20.86 9.60
C GLU A 440 12.92 -21.17 8.23
N TYR A 441 12.77 -22.41 7.78
CA TYR A 441 13.36 -22.84 6.51
C TYR A 441 12.65 -22.24 5.31
N LEU A 442 11.32 -22.12 5.34
CA LEU A 442 10.56 -21.45 4.30
C LEU A 442 11.04 -20.00 4.12
N GLN A 443 11.19 -19.27 5.22
CA GLN A 443 11.71 -17.90 5.21
C GLN A 443 13.13 -17.82 4.64
N ALA A 444 14.03 -18.71 5.08
CA ALA A 444 15.39 -18.78 4.55
C ALA A 444 15.45 -19.09 3.05
N ASN A 445 14.39 -19.66 2.48
CA ASN A 445 14.28 -20.01 1.08
C ASN A 445 13.34 -19.09 0.27
N GLY A 446 13.10 -17.86 0.76
CA GLY A 446 12.37 -16.83 0.03
C GLY A 446 10.87 -16.76 0.30
N GLY A 447 10.37 -17.43 1.35
CA GLY A 447 9.01 -17.23 1.83
C GLY A 447 7.95 -17.59 0.79
N ILE A 448 7.05 -16.65 0.48
CA ILE A 448 6.03 -16.77 -0.58
C ILE A 448 6.61 -16.90 -1.99
N HIS A 449 7.91 -16.61 -2.16
CA HIS A 449 8.66 -16.80 -3.40
C HIS A 449 9.49 -18.09 -3.41
N SER A 450 9.41 -18.90 -2.35
CA SER A 450 10.15 -20.15 -2.28
C SER A 450 9.72 -21.13 -3.38
N PRO A 451 10.62 -22.04 -3.80
CA PRO A 451 10.29 -23.09 -4.75
C PRO A 451 9.28 -24.11 -4.20
N TRP A 452 8.97 -24.06 -2.91
CA TRP A 452 7.99 -24.94 -2.28
C TRP A 452 6.56 -24.57 -2.68
N GLY A 453 6.34 -23.30 -3.03
CA GLY A 453 5.02 -22.71 -3.23
C GLY A 453 4.31 -22.44 -1.90
N LEU A 454 3.01 -22.19 -1.95
CA LEU A 454 2.22 -21.91 -0.76
C LEU A 454 1.92 -23.19 0.04
N PRO A 455 1.82 -23.10 1.38
CA PRO A 455 1.31 -24.19 2.18
C PRO A 455 -0.18 -24.44 1.86
N LEU A 456 -0.60 -25.70 1.86
CA LEU A 456 -1.96 -26.15 1.54
C LEU A 456 -2.74 -26.63 2.77
N SER A 457 -2.04 -26.92 3.86
CA SER A 457 -2.62 -27.40 5.12
C SER A 457 -1.79 -26.93 6.30
N ALA A 458 -2.35 -27.04 7.52
CA ALA A 458 -1.53 -26.99 8.73
C ALA A 458 -0.55 -28.18 8.77
N ALA A 459 0.54 -28.04 9.54
CA ALA A 459 1.46 -29.14 9.79
C ALA A 459 0.80 -30.22 10.67
N GLU A 460 1.02 -31.49 10.33
CA GLU A 460 0.50 -32.65 11.05
C GLU A 460 1.62 -33.52 11.62
N THR A 461 1.41 -34.10 12.81
CA THR A 461 2.36 -35.03 13.42
C THR A 461 2.21 -36.42 12.81
N ARG A 462 3.33 -37.03 12.38
CA ARG A 462 3.38 -38.37 11.77
C ARG A 462 4.47 -39.22 12.39
N THR A 463 4.22 -40.52 12.48
CA THR A 463 5.19 -41.52 12.95
C THR A 463 5.44 -42.54 11.85
N PHE A 464 6.70 -42.70 11.43
CA PHE A 464 7.08 -43.65 10.38
C PHE A 464 7.81 -44.85 11.00
N GLY A 465 7.05 -45.87 11.39
CA GLY A 465 7.60 -47.14 11.90
C GLY A 465 8.71 -46.95 12.94
N THR A 466 9.85 -47.60 12.70
CA THR A 466 11.05 -47.51 13.57
C THR A 466 11.82 -46.20 13.42
N PHE A 467 11.49 -45.37 12.42
CA PHE A 467 12.12 -44.07 12.22
C PHE A 467 11.54 -42.99 13.14
N GLY A 468 10.53 -43.28 13.96
CA GLY A 468 10.01 -42.37 14.97
C GLY A 468 9.12 -41.25 14.42
N THR A 469 8.86 -40.26 15.27
CA THR A 469 7.86 -39.19 15.06
C THR A 469 8.50 -37.89 14.57
N GLY A 470 7.75 -37.13 13.77
CA GLY A 470 8.08 -35.79 13.27
C GLY A 470 6.81 -35.09 12.77
N ARG A 471 6.96 -33.97 12.06
CA ARG A 471 5.85 -33.21 11.47
C ARG A 471 5.96 -33.20 9.95
N ILE A 472 4.83 -33.15 9.26
CA ILE A 472 4.79 -32.96 7.81
C ILE A 472 3.78 -31.88 7.44
N GLN A 473 4.02 -31.17 6.35
CA GLN A 473 3.10 -30.16 5.85
C GLN A 473 3.06 -30.18 4.33
N GLN A 474 1.86 -30.04 3.77
CA GLN A 474 1.65 -30.03 2.33
C GLN A 474 1.85 -28.62 1.77
N PHE A 475 2.53 -28.54 0.63
CA PHE A 475 2.78 -27.33 -0.15
C PHE A 475 2.43 -27.55 -1.62
N GLU A 476 2.28 -26.48 -2.40
CA GLU A 476 1.93 -26.55 -3.83
C GLU A 476 2.88 -27.44 -4.66
N ASN A 477 4.17 -27.51 -4.31
CA ASN A 477 5.19 -28.25 -5.07
C ASN A 477 5.79 -29.45 -4.33
N GLY A 478 5.17 -29.91 -3.24
CA GLY A 478 5.58 -31.11 -2.53
C GLY A 478 5.20 -31.13 -1.05
N THR A 479 5.78 -32.07 -0.32
CA THR A 479 5.57 -32.21 1.13
C THR A 479 6.84 -31.87 1.88
N VAL A 480 6.76 -30.98 2.86
CA VAL A 480 7.89 -30.66 3.75
C VAL A 480 7.81 -31.57 4.97
N TYR A 481 8.96 -32.14 5.35
CA TYR A 481 9.11 -33.02 6.49
C TYR A 481 10.03 -32.37 7.51
N GLU A 482 9.56 -32.25 8.74
CA GLU A 482 10.29 -31.69 9.88
C GLU A 482 10.59 -32.78 10.91
N LYS A 483 11.86 -32.87 11.31
CA LYS A 483 12.30 -33.72 12.41
C LYS A 483 13.59 -33.19 13.03
N ASN A 484 13.67 -33.21 14.37
CA ASN A 484 14.82 -32.74 15.15
C ASN A 484 15.26 -31.33 14.71
N ASP A 485 14.31 -30.41 14.62
CA ASP A 485 14.52 -29.00 14.24
C ASP A 485 15.14 -28.81 12.85
N ALA A 486 14.94 -29.77 11.94
CA ALA A 486 15.33 -29.67 10.54
C ALA A 486 14.15 -29.97 9.63
N ALA A 487 13.93 -29.13 8.62
CA ALA A 487 12.86 -29.27 7.63
C ALA A 487 13.44 -29.44 6.23
N TYR A 488 12.90 -30.38 5.45
CA TYR A 488 13.31 -30.62 4.06
C TYR A 488 12.11 -30.86 3.16
N LEU A 489 12.11 -30.24 1.97
CA LEU A 489 11.09 -30.48 0.95
C LEU A 489 11.35 -31.83 0.26
N VAL A 490 10.33 -32.68 0.19
CA VAL A 490 10.26 -33.76 -0.79
C VAL A 490 9.40 -33.25 -1.95
N ALA A 491 10.08 -32.81 -3.02
CA ALA A 491 9.42 -32.21 -4.17
C ALA A 491 8.60 -33.23 -4.96
N ASP A 492 7.50 -32.80 -5.58
CA ASP A 492 6.61 -33.68 -6.37
C ASP A 492 7.35 -34.42 -7.49
N SER A 493 8.39 -33.79 -8.05
CA SER A 493 9.23 -34.43 -9.08
C SER A 493 9.95 -35.71 -8.62
N LEU A 494 10.12 -35.88 -7.29
CA LEU A 494 10.68 -37.05 -6.63
C LEU A 494 9.60 -37.99 -6.08
N ALA A 495 8.36 -37.54 -5.88
CA ALA A 495 7.29 -38.32 -5.24
C ALA A 495 7.08 -39.70 -5.88
N ALA A 496 6.98 -39.77 -7.21
CA ALA A 496 6.87 -41.06 -7.91
C ALA A 496 8.08 -41.98 -7.69
N ALA A 497 9.29 -41.42 -7.64
CA ALA A 497 10.50 -42.22 -7.36
C ALA A 497 10.58 -42.69 -5.91
N LEU A 498 9.96 -41.94 -4.99
CA LEU A 498 9.83 -42.32 -3.59
C LEU A 498 8.77 -43.43 -3.41
N GLU A 499 7.64 -43.34 -4.10
CA GLU A 499 6.62 -44.40 -4.14
C GLU A 499 7.17 -45.71 -4.73
N ASP A 500 7.96 -45.61 -5.81
CA ASP A 500 8.64 -46.71 -6.49
C ASP A 500 9.50 -47.59 -5.56
N VAL A 501 10.01 -47.00 -4.48
CA VAL A 501 10.85 -47.66 -3.47
C VAL A 501 10.11 -47.94 -2.15
N GLY A 502 8.79 -47.78 -2.13
CA GLY A 502 7.93 -48.08 -0.98
C GLY A 502 7.62 -46.89 -0.06
N GLY A 503 7.94 -45.67 -0.47
CA GLY A 503 7.58 -44.45 0.25
C GLY A 503 8.41 -44.17 1.50
N VAL A 504 8.03 -43.11 2.22
CA VAL A 504 8.68 -42.68 3.47
C VAL A 504 8.59 -43.70 4.61
N GLU A 505 7.62 -44.62 4.56
CA GLU A 505 7.53 -45.71 5.54
C GLU A 505 8.70 -46.69 5.42
N VAL A 506 9.28 -46.83 4.22
CA VAL A 506 10.43 -47.70 3.96
C VAL A 506 11.75 -46.94 4.08
N VAL A 507 11.83 -45.73 3.51
CA VAL A 507 13.10 -44.99 3.45
C VAL A 507 13.35 -44.08 4.66
N GLY A 508 12.32 -43.80 5.46
CA GLY A 508 12.36 -42.93 6.62
C GLY A 508 12.34 -41.44 6.29
N TRP A 509 12.85 -40.63 7.23
CA TRP A 509 12.81 -39.16 7.14
C TRP A 509 13.89 -38.62 6.20
N PRO A 510 13.60 -37.57 5.41
CA PRO A 510 14.62 -36.87 4.62
C PRO A 510 15.62 -36.19 5.55
N LEU A 511 16.88 -36.12 5.09
CA LEU A 511 18.02 -35.60 5.85
C LEU A 511 18.76 -34.47 5.12
N ALA A 512 18.30 -34.12 3.91
CA ALA A 512 18.86 -33.06 3.07
C ALA A 512 17.83 -32.68 2.00
N ASP A 513 18.01 -31.50 1.41
CA ASP A 513 17.26 -31.08 0.23
C ASP A 513 17.54 -31.97 -1.00
N PRO A 514 16.57 -32.04 -1.94
CA PRO A 514 16.76 -32.77 -3.18
C PRO A 514 17.80 -32.07 -4.06
N VAL A 515 18.75 -32.83 -4.59
CA VAL A 515 19.82 -32.34 -5.46
C VAL A 515 19.62 -32.87 -6.87
N ARG A 516 19.72 -31.98 -7.86
CA ARG A 516 19.70 -32.33 -9.28
C ARG A 516 21.08 -32.07 -9.91
N THR A 517 21.65 -33.09 -10.53
CA THR A 517 22.94 -33.01 -11.25
C THR A 517 22.90 -33.91 -12.48
N ASP A 518 23.23 -33.39 -13.65
CA ASP A 518 23.32 -34.13 -14.93
C ASP A 518 22.10 -35.05 -15.22
N GLY A 519 20.89 -34.52 -15.04
CA GLY A 519 19.65 -35.28 -15.26
C GLY A 519 19.27 -36.30 -14.17
N THR A 520 20.10 -36.41 -13.13
CA THR A 520 19.85 -37.25 -11.95
C THR A 520 19.35 -36.41 -10.80
N LEU A 521 18.13 -36.70 -10.32
CA LEU A 521 17.55 -36.12 -9.10
C LEU A 521 17.74 -37.11 -7.96
N TRP A 522 18.21 -36.66 -6.80
CA TRP A 522 18.33 -37.53 -5.63
C TRP A 522 18.11 -36.79 -4.32
N GLN A 523 17.69 -37.52 -3.30
CA GLN A 523 17.55 -36.99 -1.94
C GLN A 523 18.00 -38.02 -0.91
N LEU A 524 18.61 -37.56 0.17
CA LEU A 524 19.09 -38.41 1.27
C LEU A 524 17.98 -38.59 2.31
N TYR A 525 17.78 -39.82 2.75
CA TYR A 525 16.84 -40.25 3.77
C TYR A 525 17.55 -41.11 4.82
N SER A 526 16.83 -41.42 5.91
CA SER A 526 17.34 -42.23 7.03
C SER A 526 17.84 -43.61 6.61
N ALA A 527 17.20 -44.28 5.65
CA ALA A 527 17.58 -45.61 5.17
C ALA A 527 18.59 -45.60 3.99
N GLY A 528 18.81 -44.46 3.35
CA GLY A 528 19.63 -44.39 2.14
C GLY A 528 19.31 -43.19 1.27
N ARG A 529 19.63 -43.27 -0.02
CA ARG A 529 19.39 -42.20 -0.99
C ARG A 529 18.44 -42.69 -2.06
N VAL A 530 17.34 -41.97 -2.26
CA VAL A 530 16.43 -42.22 -3.38
C VAL A 530 16.95 -41.44 -4.58
N VAL A 531 17.09 -42.12 -5.72
CA VAL A 531 17.67 -41.60 -6.95
C VAL A 531 16.70 -41.80 -8.10
N LYS A 532 16.54 -40.78 -8.94
CA LYS A 532 15.76 -40.79 -10.18
C LYS A 532 16.63 -40.29 -11.32
N VAL A 533 16.88 -41.13 -12.32
CA VAL A 533 17.69 -40.80 -13.50
C VAL A 533 16.74 -40.57 -14.69
N GLY A 534 16.63 -39.33 -15.17
CA GLY A 534 15.71 -38.99 -16.26
C GLY A 534 14.25 -39.39 -15.97
N SER A 535 13.65 -40.18 -16.87
CA SER A 535 12.30 -40.74 -16.74
C SER A 535 12.27 -42.16 -16.17
N ALA A 536 13.40 -42.68 -15.67
CA ALA A 536 13.47 -44.02 -15.10
C ALA A 536 12.72 -44.12 -13.76
N LYS A 537 12.43 -45.36 -13.37
CA LYS A 537 11.93 -45.73 -12.04
C LYS A 537 12.86 -45.18 -10.95
N GLY A 538 12.29 -44.76 -9.82
CA GLY A 538 13.05 -44.48 -8.60
C GLY A 538 13.81 -45.71 -8.11
N VAL A 539 15.03 -45.46 -7.60
CA VAL A 539 15.90 -46.51 -7.03
C VAL A 539 16.42 -46.07 -5.66
N LEU A 540 16.32 -46.96 -4.68
CA LEU A 540 16.92 -46.75 -3.36
C LEU A 540 18.35 -47.28 -3.35
N ILE A 541 19.31 -46.43 -3.01
CA ILE A 541 20.67 -46.84 -2.64
C ILE A 541 20.73 -46.89 -1.10
N PRO A 542 20.76 -48.08 -0.48
CA PRO A 542 20.82 -48.19 0.99
C PRO A 542 22.08 -47.55 1.59
N THR A 543 22.02 -47.17 2.86
CA THR A 543 23.13 -46.49 3.56
C THR A 543 24.46 -47.24 3.50
N GLU A 544 24.45 -48.57 3.65
CA GLU A 544 25.65 -49.40 3.52
C GLU A 544 26.24 -49.37 2.10
N THR A 545 25.38 -49.38 1.08
CA THR A 545 25.79 -49.27 -0.33
C THR A 545 26.35 -47.88 -0.64
N LEU A 546 25.74 -46.82 -0.08
CA LEU A 546 26.22 -45.44 -0.26
C LEU A 546 27.64 -45.23 0.26
N ARG A 547 28.01 -45.88 1.37
CA ARG A 547 29.38 -45.80 1.91
C ARG A 547 30.39 -46.38 0.91
N ALA A 548 30.10 -47.56 0.35
CA ALA A 548 30.95 -48.19 -0.66
C ALA A 548 30.98 -47.37 -1.97
N LEU A 549 29.84 -46.82 -2.40
CA LEU A 549 29.74 -45.98 -3.58
C LEU A 549 30.58 -44.71 -3.44
N ARG A 550 30.58 -44.07 -2.25
CA ARG A 550 31.42 -42.88 -1.98
C ARG A 550 32.91 -43.20 -2.14
N VAL A 551 33.36 -44.35 -1.65
CA VAL A 551 34.75 -44.81 -1.82
C VAL A 551 35.09 -45.09 -3.29
N ALA A 552 34.09 -45.47 -4.10
CA ALA A 552 34.22 -45.65 -5.54
C ALA A 552 34.15 -44.35 -6.37
N GLY A 553 34.07 -43.17 -5.72
CA GLY A 553 33.98 -41.87 -6.38
C GLY A 553 32.56 -41.31 -6.52
N GLY A 554 31.57 -41.93 -5.88
CA GLY A 554 30.16 -41.50 -5.99
C GLY A 554 29.54 -41.88 -7.33
N MET A 555 28.40 -41.27 -7.66
CA MET A 555 27.70 -41.51 -8.93
C MET A 555 28.44 -40.91 -10.14
N SER A 556 29.41 -40.02 -9.94
CA SER A 556 30.34 -39.54 -10.96
C SER A 556 31.59 -40.42 -11.10
N GLY A 557 31.75 -41.43 -10.23
CA GLY A 557 32.83 -42.39 -10.27
C GLY A 557 32.64 -43.45 -11.35
N TYR A 558 33.52 -44.45 -11.36
CA TYR A 558 33.52 -45.50 -12.40
C TYR A 558 32.29 -46.42 -12.37
N LEU A 559 31.50 -46.40 -11.30
CA LEU A 559 30.25 -47.16 -11.23
C LEU A 559 29.08 -46.44 -11.91
N GLY A 560 29.07 -45.11 -12.01
CA GLY A 560 27.93 -44.37 -12.53
C GLY A 560 26.70 -44.39 -11.62
N VAL A 561 25.53 -44.23 -12.24
CA VAL A 561 24.22 -44.21 -11.56
C VAL A 561 23.67 -45.62 -11.30
N PRO A 562 22.79 -45.80 -10.30
CA PRO A 562 22.20 -47.11 -10.02
C PRO A 562 21.21 -47.53 -11.13
N THR A 563 21.17 -48.83 -11.43
CA THR A 563 20.27 -49.40 -12.45
C THR A 563 19.21 -50.34 -11.85
N SER A 564 19.33 -50.68 -10.56
CA SER A 564 18.36 -51.50 -9.84
C SER A 564 18.32 -51.17 -8.35
N ASP A 565 17.21 -51.51 -7.71
CA ASP A 565 17.17 -51.62 -6.25
C ASP A 565 18.16 -52.69 -5.75
N ALA A 566 18.55 -52.60 -4.48
CA ALA A 566 19.36 -53.63 -3.84
C ALA A 566 18.55 -54.93 -3.69
N THR A 567 19.18 -56.06 -3.99
CA THR A 567 18.56 -57.40 -3.93
C THR A 567 19.35 -58.32 -3.02
N ASP A 568 18.67 -59.29 -2.41
CA ASP A 568 19.30 -60.35 -1.62
C ASP A 568 20.40 -61.07 -2.41
N TYR A 569 21.57 -61.23 -1.79
CA TYR A 569 22.67 -61.99 -2.35
C TYR A 569 23.21 -62.97 -1.30
N LYS A 570 23.30 -64.25 -1.67
CA LYS A 570 23.60 -65.34 -0.72
C LYS A 570 24.99 -65.90 -0.94
N GLY A 571 25.80 -65.86 0.11
CA GLY A 571 27.13 -66.48 0.15
C GLY A 571 27.07 -67.98 0.42
N ARG A 572 28.21 -68.66 0.24
CA ARG A 572 28.36 -70.07 0.59
C ARG A 572 28.29 -70.32 2.11
N ASP A 573 28.64 -69.31 2.89
CA ASP A 573 28.66 -69.31 4.36
C ASP A 573 27.25 -69.19 5.00
N GLY A 574 26.20 -69.09 4.19
CA GLY A 574 24.84 -68.87 4.67
C GLY A 574 24.56 -67.41 5.06
N PHE A 575 25.56 -66.52 4.97
CA PHE A 575 25.37 -65.09 5.17
C PHE A 575 24.43 -64.54 4.09
N ARG A 576 23.44 -63.77 4.52
CA ARG A 576 22.52 -63.05 3.66
C ARG A 576 23.03 -61.62 3.53
N GLY A 577 23.67 -61.37 2.40
CA GLY A 577 24.11 -60.05 2.01
C GLY A 577 23.15 -59.43 1.00
N SER A 578 23.59 -58.33 0.39
CA SER A 578 22.86 -57.68 -0.70
C SER A 578 23.80 -57.37 -1.86
N LYS A 579 23.22 -57.19 -3.05
CA LYS A 579 23.92 -56.64 -4.21
C LYS A 579 23.07 -55.55 -4.85
N GLN A 580 23.73 -54.53 -5.38
CA GLN A 580 23.09 -53.46 -6.14
C GLN A 580 23.86 -53.16 -7.42
N SER A 581 23.13 -53.06 -8.53
CA SER A 581 23.70 -52.86 -9.86
C SER A 581 23.78 -51.38 -10.21
N PHE A 582 24.86 -51.01 -10.88
CA PHE A 582 25.15 -49.69 -11.41
C PHE A 582 25.61 -49.83 -12.87
N GLU A 583 25.60 -48.75 -13.64
CA GLU A 583 25.99 -48.79 -15.06
C GLU A 583 27.39 -49.39 -15.30
N GLY A 584 28.35 -49.05 -14.44
CA GLY A 584 29.74 -49.47 -14.55
C GLY A 584 30.14 -50.65 -13.64
N GLY A 585 29.20 -51.30 -12.96
CA GLY A 585 29.50 -52.44 -12.09
C GLY A 585 28.45 -52.77 -11.04
N THR A 586 28.88 -53.39 -9.94
CA THR A 586 27.98 -53.85 -8.86
C THR A 586 28.63 -53.60 -7.51
N ILE A 587 27.85 -53.11 -6.54
CA ILE A 587 28.27 -53.12 -5.14
C ILE A 587 27.69 -54.35 -4.47
N VAL A 588 28.54 -55.10 -3.75
CA VAL A 588 28.12 -56.28 -2.99
C VAL A 588 28.42 -56.06 -1.51
N HIS A 589 27.39 -56.20 -0.68
CA HIS A 589 27.50 -56.30 0.76
C HIS A 589 27.52 -57.77 1.17
N GLY A 590 28.62 -58.21 1.79
CA GLY A 590 28.81 -59.56 2.30
C GLY A 590 29.31 -59.58 3.73
N SER A 591 29.75 -60.75 4.20
CA SER A 591 30.28 -60.93 5.56
C SER A 591 31.56 -60.13 5.84
N GLU A 592 32.23 -59.59 4.83
CA GLU A 592 33.42 -58.73 4.96
C GLU A 592 33.11 -57.22 4.83
N GLY A 593 31.85 -56.84 4.60
CA GLY A 593 31.43 -55.47 4.33
C GLY A 593 30.94 -55.23 2.90
N ALA A 594 30.76 -53.95 2.53
CA ALA A 594 30.26 -53.53 1.23
C ALA A 594 31.39 -53.02 0.33
N PHE A 595 31.53 -53.59 -0.87
CA PHE A 595 32.60 -53.24 -1.80
C PHE A 595 32.09 -53.10 -3.23
N ALA A 596 32.57 -52.06 -3.91
CA ALA A 596 32.35 -51.84 -5.33
C ALA A 596 33.19 -52.80 -6.18
N ILE A 597 32.57 -53.40 -7.19
CA ILE A 597 33.16 -54.33 -8.14
C ILE A 597 32.88 -53.78 -9.56
N PRO A 598 33.89 -53.29 -10.30
CA PRO A 598 33.75 -52.86 -11.70
C PRO A 598 33.18 -53.99 -12.57
N ASP A 599 32.45 -53.66 -13.64
CA ASP A 599 31.74 -54.67 -14.45
C ASP A 599 32.65 -55.79 -14.97
N ALA A 600 33.83 -55.47 -15.51
CA ALA A 600 34.79 -56.48 -15.96
C ALA A 600 35.19 -57.48 -14.85
N LEU A 601 35.38 -56.99 -13.61
CA LEU A 601 35.66 -57.85 -12.46
C LEU A 601 34.42 -58.63 -12.03
N TRP A 602 33.24 -58.01 -12.11
CA TRP A 602 31.97 -58.62 -11.77
C TRP A 602 31.66 -59.82 -12.67
N GLN A 603 31.83 -59.68 -13.99
CA GLN A 603 31.65 -60.78 -14.94
C GLN A 603 32.65 -61.93 -14.67
N ALA A 604 33.91 -61.60 -14.43
CA ALA A 604 34.92 -62.60 -14.08
C ALA A 604 34.61 -63.32 -12.76
N TYR A 605 34.10 -62.59 -11.77
CA TYR A 605 33.67 -63.14 -10.48
C TYR A 605 32.45 -64.05 -10.62
N LEU A 606 31.44 -63.65 -11.39
CA LEU A 606 30.26 -64.48 -11.69
C LEU A 606 30.63 -65.75 -12.46
N SER A 607 31.59 -65.70 -13.39
CA SER A 607 32.09 -66.90 -14.11
C SER A 607 32.66 -67.98 -13.17
N LYS A 608 33.02 -67.59 -11.95
CA LYS A 608 33.51 -68.49 -10.89
C LYS A 608 32.48 -68.70 -9.78
N ASN A 609 31.20 -68.54 -10.08
CA ASN A 609 30.04 -68.72 -9.19
C ASN A 609 29.93 -67.68 -8.04
N GLY A 610 30.50 -66.49 -8.23
CA GLY A 610 30.35 -65.35 -7.33
C GLY A 610 30.66 -65.67 -5.86
N ALA A 611 29.81 -65.21 -4.93
CA ALA A 611 30.01 -65.39 -3.49
C ALA A 611 29.85 -66.85 -3.02
N LYS A 612 29.22 -67.70 -3.86
CA LYS A 612 29.15 -69.15 -3.65
C LYS A 612 30.38 -69.89 -4.19
N GLY A 613 31.19 -69.18 -4.97
CA GLY A 613 32.36 -69.67 -5.68
C GLY A 613 33.59 -69.85 -4.82
N LYS A 614 34.70 -70.19 -5.50
CA LYS A 614 35.99 -70.44 -4.84
C LYS A 614 36.59 -69.21 -4.15
N TYR A 615 36.22 -67.99 -4.58
CA TYR A 615 36.79 -66.75 -4.06
C TYR A 615 36.07 -66.22 -2.80
N GLY A 616 34.80 -66.59 -2.58
CA GLY A 616 33.99 -66.06 -1.48
C GLY A 616 33.65 -64.58 -1.65
N TRP A 617 33.24 -63.91 -0.57
CA TRP A 617 32.85 -62.50 -0.60
C TRP A 617 34.00 -61.54 -0.96
N PRO A 618 33.71 -60.38 -1.58
CA PRO A 618 34.72 -59.33 -1.75
C PRO A 618 35.20 -58.84 -0.39
N LYS A 619 36.51 -58.58 -0.26
CA LYS A 619 37.17 -58.20 1.01
C LYS A 619 37.84 -56.82 0.95
N GLY A 620 37.94 -56.22 -0.23
CA GLY A 620 38.58 -54.91 -0.39
C GLY A 620 38.13 -54.22 -1.67
N ASN A 621 38.43 -52.92 -1.75
CA ASN A 621 38.12 -52.10 -2.93
C ASN A 621 38.88 -52.58 -4.16
N ALA A 622 38.24 -52.50 -5.33
CA ALA A 622 38.91 -52.70 -6.60
C ALA A 622 39.97 -51.61 -6.82
N LYS A 623 41.17 -52.02 -7.21
CA LYS A 623 42.28 -51.14 -7.59
C LYS A 623 42.46 -51.20 -9.10
N SER A 624 42.58 -50.06 -9.76
CA SER A 624 42.95 -49.99 -11.17
C SER A 624 44.38 -49.50 -11.35
N ASN A 625 45.02 -49.97 -12.43
CA ASN A 625 46.13 -49.29 -13.08
C ASN A 625 45.71 -48.94 -14.52
N SER A 626 46.66 -48.54 -15.37
CA SER A 626 46.37 -48.14 -16.76
C SER A 626 45.78 -49.25 -17.64
N THR A 627 45.94 -50.54 -17.27
CA THR A 627 45.55 -51.67 -18.14
C THR A 627 44.67 -52.73 -17.47
N SER A 628 44.48 -52.67 -16.15
CA SER A 628 43.81 -53.75 -15.42
C SER A 628 43.14 -53.30 -14.13
N TRP A 629 42.09 -54.04 -13.76
CA TRP A 629 41.48 -54.02 -12.44
C TRP A 629 41.95 -55.22 -11.61
N THR A 630 42.21 -55.02 -10.33
CA THR A 630 42.52 -56.09 -9.36
C THR A 630 41.70 -55.90 -8.09
N GLN A 631 41.11 -56.98 -7.56
CA GLN A 631 40.34 -56.93 -6.32
C GLN A 631 40.57 -58.18 -5.46
N SER A 632 40.61 -57.97 -4.15
CA SER A 632 40.75 -59.03 -3.14
C SER A 632 39.38 -59.55 -2.68
N PHE A 633 39.30 -60.86 -2.54
CA PHE A 633 38.16 -61.62 -2.03
C PHE A 633 38.63 -62.46 -0.83
N GLN A 634 37.70 -63.03 -0.06
CA GLN A 634 38.00 -63.84 1.12
C GLN A 634 39.07 -64.92 0.88
N ARG A 635 39.06 -65.53 -0.32
CA ARG A 635 39.89 -66.69 -0.66
C ARG A 635 40.69 -66.49 -1.95
N GLY A 636 41.13 -65.27 -2.21
CA GLY A 636 42.04 -64.98 -3.32
C GLY A 636 41.90 -63.58 -3.89
N SER A 637 42.40 -63.37 -5.10
CA SER A 637 42.21 -62.13 -5.85
C SER A 637 41.85 -62.44 -7.30
N ILE A 638 41.15 -61.50 -7.93
CA ILE A 638 40.85 -61.53 -9.36
C ILE A 638 41.52 -60.32 -9.99
N LYS A 639 42.19 -60.54 -11.13
CA LYS A 639 42.73 -59.49 -11.99
C LYS A 639 42.16 -59.66 -13.39
N VAL A 640 41.67 -58.57 -13.98
CA VAL A 640 41.10 -58.52 -15.33
C VAL A 640 41.63 -57.30 -16.08
N SER A 641 41.72 -57.38 -17.41
CA SER A 641 41.99 -56.20 -18.25
C SER A 641 40.85 -55.19 -18.12
N ARG A 642 41.21 -53.90 -18.15
CA ARG A 642 40.26 -52.80 -18.01
C ARG A 642 39.40 -52.61 -19.24
#